data_AF-A0A7C5KKF6-F1
#
_entry.id   AF-A0A7C5KKF6-F1
#
_cell.length_a   1.000
_cell.length_b   1.000
_cell.length_c   1.000
_cell.angle_alpha   90.00
_cell.angle_beta   90.00
_cell.angle_gamma   90.00
#
_symmetry.space_group_name_H-M   'P 1'
#
loop_
_entity.id
_entity.type
_entity.pdbx_description
1 polymer ?
#
loop_
_entity_poly.entity_id
_entity_poly.type
_entity_poly.pdbx_seq_one_letter_code
_entity_poly.pdbx_strand_id
1 'polypeptide(L)'
;MKEPHETLLGLDLGTNSIGWALLALDEDSSPTGILASGVRVFPAGVDGDFEKGREESRNSKRRSVRLARRQIRRRSRRKKKLYNLLAKSKLLPPADTSDPIEIHKKLLHLDGQLRLSFAISHRNQQLLPYLLREKALREALTPFELGRAIYHLAQRRGFLSNRKTSPKENEDCGVVKQSIVDLDAEIKASGAPTLGAYLCSLDPDVARIRCRYISRSMITEEFEKILQQQAPFHPILRDRQFVSALREVIFYQRPLKSQRHLIGFCELEPKKRRAALSYPEVQRWRYLQTLNNLKVLFVNGDERKLSDKERSLLIEYLERKGDLSFSRVKQILGFPLRGKDAVKFNLEEGGEKRIPGNRTLSAIRNIFGDSFDTIGPKDIEKIYHDLVSIRNPSVLQRKGARVWGLSQEKAAKFADLQLENDYARLSLKAIRKILPFLEKGLTYAKALECAYPGRDSSGKEPLGLLPPVFEAIPSLRNPAVARVLTELRKIINAIIEKYGKPTMIRLELARDLKRSKKARQERWREMRAKQQAREKIIKKIQKEIGICSPSRSDVLKGLLFEECGGQCPYTGFQFGFADLYGTHPKADVEHILPFSRSLDDSFLNKTLCLARENRQRKRNRTPFEAYGGDPARWNEILHRVSKFNGDSWLRRQKLARFKTENLSSEFLNDFCSRQLNDTRYASTLARDYLGLLYGGYIDASRKTRIQTCT
;
A
#
# COMPACT_ATOMS: atom_id res chain seq x y z
N MET A 1 52.26 -3.22 -21.11
CA MET A 1 50.98 -2.46 -21.06
C MET A 1 50.86 -1.86 -19.68
N LYS A 2 50.73 -0.53 -19.56
CA LYS A 2 50.49 0.13 -18.26
C LYS A 2 49.17 -0.39 -17.68
N GLU A 3 49.15 -0.76 -16.40
CA GLU A 3 47.89 -1.07 -15.73
C GLU A 3 46.96 0.16 -15.81
N PRO A 4 45.66 -0.01 -16.13
CA PRO A 4 44.74 1.11 -16.22
C PRO A 4 44.58 1.78 -14.85
N HIS A 5 44.81 3.10 -14.78
CA HIS A 5 44.74 3.87 -13.54
C HIS A 5 43.33 3.96 -12.94
N GLU A 6 42.29 3.89 -13.77
CA GLU A 6 40.89 3.91 -13.33
C GLU A 6 40.01 2.90 -14.09
N THR A 7 38.99 2.36 -13.42
CA THR A 7 38.04 1.40 -14.00
C THR A 7 36.58 1.76 -13.74
N LEU A 8 35.72 1.48 -14.72
CA LEU A 8 34.27 1.66 -14.65
C LEU A 8 33.56 0.31 -14.73
N LEU A 9 32.74 0.00 -13.73
CA LEU A 9 31.89 -1.18 -13.74
C LEU A 9 30.45 -0.81 -14.14
N GLY A 10 30.03 -1.25 -15.31
CA GLY A 10 28.63 -1.23 -15.76
C GLY A 10 27.87 -2.46 -15.25
N LEU A 11 26.65 -2.26 -14.74
CA LEU A 11 25.78 -3.31 -14.23
C LEU A 11 24.36 -3.16 -14.79
N ASP A 12 23.82 -4.25 -15.33
CA ASP A 12 22.40 -4.37 -15.69
C ASP A 12 21.72 -5.40 -14.78
N LEU A 13 20.88 -4.92 -13.87
CA LEU A 13 20.19 -5.75 -12.88
C LEU A 13 18.82 -6.18 -13.38
N GLY A 14 18.73 -7.40 -13.87
CA GLY A 14 17.49 -8.11 -14.21
C GLY A 14 16.88 -8.87 -13.03
N THR A 15 15.68 -9.42 -13.22
CA THR A 15 14.96 -10.18 -12.18
C THR A 15 15.55 -11.57 -11.93
N ASN A 16 16.20 -12.13 -12.94
CA ASN A 16 16.78 -13.47 -13.03
C ASN A 16 18.18 -13.47 -13.66
N SER A 17 18.74 -12.30 -13.98
CA SER A 17 20.07 -12.13 -14.54
C SER A 17 20.70 -10.85 -14.03
N ILE A 18 22.03 -10.82 -13.96
CA ILE A 18 22.81 -9.59 -13.81
C ILE A 18 23.89 -9.59 -14.90
N GLY A 19 23.78 -8.66 -15.84
CA GLY A 19 24.85 -8.37 -16.80
C GLY A 19 25.88 -7.44 -16.16
N TRP A 20 27.15 -7.64 -16.45
CA TRP A 20 28.22 -6.75 -15.99
C TRP A 20 29.31 -6.60 -17.05
N ALA A 21 29.92 -5.41 -17.09
CA ALA A 21 31.06 -5.11 -17.94
C ALA A 21 32.02 -4.18 -17.19
N LEU A 22 33.28 -4.57 -17.10
CA LEU A 22 34.36 -3.79 -16.53
C LEU A 22 35.14 -3.13 -17.67
N LEU A 23 35.22 -1.81 -17.63
CA LEU A 23 35.85 -0.98 -18.66
C LEU A 23 37.10 -0.31 -18.08
N ALA A 24 38.16 -0.25 -18.87
CA ALA A 24 39.31 0.62 -18.59
C ALA A 24 38.96 2.07 -18.95
N LEU A 25 39.45 3.01 -18.15
CA LEU A 25 39.34 4.44 -18.40
C LEU A 25 40.70 5.06 -18.69
N ASP A 26 40.72 6.11 -19.50
CA ASP A 26 41.86 7.03 -19.61
C ASP A 26 41.85 8.11 -18.51
N GLU A 27 42.80 9.04 -18.59
CA GLU A 27 42.95 10.17 -17.65
C GLU A 27 41.73 11.12 -17.67
N ASP A 28 41.02 11.19 -18.80
CA ASP A 28 39.81 12.01 -18.99
C ASP A 28 38.52 11.27 -18.58
N SER A 29 38.64 10.10 -17.93
CA SER A 29 37.52 9.22 -17.55
C SER A 29 36.70 8.69 -18.73
N SER A 30 37.28 8.64 -19.92
CA SER A 30 36.65 8.08 -21.12
C SER A 30 36.95 6.59 -21.27
N PRO A 31 35.99 5.75 -21.71
CA PRO A 31 36.21 4.31 -21.86
C PRO A 31 37.19 4.01 -23.00
N THR A 32 38.27 3.30 -22.70
CA THR A 32 39.31 2.91 -23.68
C THR A 32 39.19 1.46 -24.16
N GLY A 33 38.56 0.59 -23.37
CA GLY A 33 38.37 -0.82 -23.74
C GLY A 33 37.61 -1.63 -22.70
N ILE A 34 37.15 -2.81 -23.11
CA ILE A 34 36.49 -3.78 -22.22
C ILE A 34 37.56 -4.69 -21.61
N LEU A 35 37.72 -4.65 -20.29
CA LEU A 35 38.61 -5.53 -19.55
C LEU A 35 38.00 -6.92 -19.36
N ALA A 36 36.72 -6.95 -18.99
CA ALA A 36 35.97 -8.20 -18.82
C ALA A 36 34.46 -7.92 -18.88
N SER A 37 33.68 -8.93 -19.23
CA SER A 37 32.23 -8.88 -19.16
C SER A 37 31.65 -10.24 -18.85
N GLY A 38 30.39 -10.27 -18.42
CA GLY A 38 29.71 -11.52 -18.16
C GLY A 38 28.25 -11.33 -17.77
N VAL A 39 27.54 -12.46 -17.68
CA VAL A 39 26.15 -12.49 -17.23
C VAL A 39 25.99 -13.57 -16.19
N ARG A 40 25.45 -13.19 -15.02
CA ARG A 40 25.09 -14.13 -13.96
C ARG A 40 23.60 -14.41 -14.01
N VAL A 41 23.22 -15.62 -14.40
CA VAL A 41 21.82 -16.08 -14.40
C VAL A 41 21.49 -16.81 -13.10
N PHE A 42 20.32 -16.56 -12.53
CA PHE A 42 19.85 -17.18 -11.30
C PHE A 42 18.32 -17.31 -11.26
N PRO A 43 17.79 -18.28 -10.50
CA PRO A 43 16.34 -18.37 -10.31
C PRO A 43 15.82 -17.13 -9.56
N ALA A 44 14.69 -16.60 -10.02
CA ALA A 44 14.02 -15.47 -9.39
C ALA A 44 13.67 -15.78 -7.91
N GLY A 45 13.65 -14.74 -7.07
CA GLY A 45 13.33 -14.85 -5.64
C GLY A 45 11.84 -15.13 -5.32
N VAL A 46 11.01 -15.31 -6.34
CA VAL A 46 9.55 -15.46 -6.28
C VAL A 46 9.10 -16.52 -7.28
N ASP A 47 7.89 -17.04 -7.10
CA ASP A 47 7.24 -17.92 -8.08
C ASP A 47 6.25 -17.12 -8.93
N GLY A 48 5.96 -17.60 -10.15
CA GLY A 48 5.03 -16.95 -11.08
C GLY A 48 5.68 -15.87 -11.95
N ASP A 49 4.84 -15.19 -12.73
CA ASP A 49 5.29 -14.22 -13.72
C ASP A 49 5.47 -12.83 -13.09
N PHE A 50 6.73 -12.46 -12.87
CA PHE A 50 7.10 -11.20 -12.24
C PHE A 50 6.76 -9.98 -13.11
N GLU A 51 7.03 -10.05 -14.41
CA GLU A 51 6.79 -8.94 -15.35
C GLU A 51 5.30 -8.61 -15.45
N LYS A 52 4.43 -9.63 -15.39
CA LYS A 52 2.97 -9.46 -15.39
C LYS A 52 2.40 -9.11 -14.02
N GLY A 53 3.24 -8.97 -12.99
CA GLY A 53 2.80 -8.70 -11.63
C GLY A 53 1.96 -9.84 -11.03
N ARG A 54 2.19 -11.09 -11.45
CA ARG A 54 1.48 -12.30 -10.98
C ARG A 54 2.34 -13.12 -10.01
N GLU A 55 3.41 -12.55 -9.51
CA GLU A 55 4.33 -13.24 -8.64
C GLU A 55 3.78 -13.46 -7.23
N GLU A 56 4.18 -14.57 -6.62
CA GLU A 56 3.94 -14.87 -5.22
C GLU A 56 5.25 -15.21 -4.50
N SER A 57 5.31 -14.83 -3.22
CA SER A 57 6.43 -15.28 -2.39
C SER A 57 6.33 -16.79 -2.18
N ARG A 58 7.43 -17.52 -2.43
CA ARG A 58 7.60 -18.95 -2.06
C ARG A 58 7.19 -19.24 -0.61
N ASN A 59 7.43 -18.29 0.29
CA ASN A 59 7.09 -18.42 1.71
C ASN A 59 5.59 -18.26 2.00
N SER A 60 4.79 -17.78 1.04
CA SER A 60 3.32 -17.65 1.15
C SER A 60 2.68 -19.03 1.34
N LYS A 61 2.92 -19.96 0.40
CA LYS A 61 2.42 -21.34 0.48
C LYS A 61 2.85 -22.03 1.78
N ARG A 62 4.14 -21.95 2.13
CA ARG A 62 4.66 -22.48 3.40
C ARG A 62 3.95 -21.90 4.63
N ARG A 63 3.69 -20.59 4.63
CA ARG A 63 2.98 -19.89 5.72
C ARG A 63 1.53 -20.37 5.84
N SER A 64 0.81 -20.53 4.72
CA SER A 64 -0.57 -21.01 4.68
C SER A 64 -0.70 -22.43 5.22
N VAL A 65 0.14 -23.36 4.76
CA VAL A 65 0.10 -24.75 5.26
C VAL A 65 0.46 -24.80 6.76
N ARG A 66 1.45 -24.00 7.21
CA ARG A 66 1.78 -23.90 8.64
C ARG A 66 0.61 -23.34 9.47
N LEU A 67 -0.14 -22.38 8.94
CA LEU A 67 -1.33 -21.83 9.61
C LEU A 67 -2.40 -22.92 9.76
N ALA A 68 -2.70 -23.66 8.69
CA ALA A 68 -3.66 -24.77 8.71
C ALA A 68 -3.28 -25.83 9.76
N ARG A 69 -2.03 -26.30 9.77
CA ARG A 69 -1.53 -27.25 10.79
C ARG A 69 -1.73 -26.74 12.21
N ARG A 70 -1.45 -25.46 12.46
CA ARG A 70 -1.67 -24.84 13.78
C ARG A 70 -3.15 -24.77 14.15
N GLN A 71 -4.03 -24.46 13.21
CA GLN A 71 -5.47 -24.40 13.43
C GLN A 71 -6.02 -25.80 13.76
N ILE A 72 -5.67 -26.82 12.98
CA ILE A 72 -6.04 -28.22 13.20
C ILE A 72 -5.59 -28.67 14.59
N ARG A 73 -4.29 -28.51 14.91
CA ARG A 73 -3.73 -28.90 16.21
C ARG A 73 -4.45 -28.21 17.38
N ARG A 74 -4.74 -26.92 17.27
CA ARG A 74 -5.43 -26.15 18.31
C ARG A 74 -6.90 -26.55 18.45
N ARG A 75 -7.59 -26.83 17.35
CA ARG A 75 -8.96 -27.34 17.35
C ARG A 75 -9.02 -28.70 18.03
N SER A 76 -8.13 -29.62 17.68
CA SER A 76 -8.02 -30.93 18.30
C SER A 76 -7.75 -30.82 19.81
N ARG A 77 -6.74 -30.04 20.22
CA ARG A 77 -6.43 -29.81 21.65
C ARG A 77 -7.62 -29.21 22.42
N ARG A 78 -8.36 -28.27 21.82
CA ARG A 78 -9.56 -27.70 22.45
C ARG A 78 -10.64 -28.77 22.65
N LYS A 79 -10.96 -29.53 21.60
CA LYS A 79 -11.95 -30.61 21.66
C LYS A 79 -11.59 -31.64 22.74
N LYS A 80 -10.32 -32.06 22.79
CA LYS A 80 -9.82 -32.97 23.82
C LYS A 80 -9.97 -32.39 25.24
N LYS A 81 -9.54 -31.15 25.46
CA LYS A 81 -9.68 -30.49 26.77
C LYS A 81 -11.14 -30.40 27.22
N LEU A 82 -12.04 -30.06 26.29
CA LEU A 82 -13.46 -29.95 26.60
C LEU A 82 -14.07 -31.31 26.92
N TYR A 83 -13.74 -32.35 26.14
CA TYR A 83 -14.20 -33.70 26.42
C TYR A 83 -13.79 -34.15 27.83
N ASN A 84 -12.51 -34.00 28.17
CA ASN A 84 -12.01 -34.39 29.49
C ASN A 84 -12.66 -33.59 30.61
N LEU A 85 -12.93 -32.30 30.41
CA LEU A 85 -13.61 -31.45 31.39
C LEU A 85 -15.06 -31.93 31.63
N LEU A 86 -15.80 -32.17 30.54
CA LEU A 86 -17.19 -32.65 30.62
C LEU A 86 -17.27 -34.07 31.20
N ALA A 87 -16.36 -34.96 30.82
CA ALA A 87 -16.31 -36.34 31.31
C ALA A 87 -16.01 -36.40 32.82
N LYS A 88 -15.04 -35.60 33.31
CA LYS A 88 -14.76 -35.49 34.76
C LYS A 88 -15.96 -35.01 35.56
N SER A 89 -16.79 -34.16 34.96
CA SER A 89 -18.03 -33.64 35.55
C SER A 89 -19.26 -34.52 35.27
N LYS A 90 -19.07 -35.74 34.76
CA LYS A 90 -20.14 -36.71 34.44
C LYS A 90 -21.17 -36.20 33.41
N LEU A 91 -20.82 -35.19 32.60
CA LEU A 91 -21.63 -34.67 31.50
C LEU A 91 -21.31 -35.35 30.16
N LEU A 92 -20.25 -36.16 30.10
CA LEU A 92 -19.96 -37.01 28.95
C LEU A 92 -19.45 -38.37 29.45
N PRO A 93 -19.44 -39.41 28.58
CA PRO A 93 -18.85 -40.69 28.93
C PRO A 93 -17.42 -40.54 29.46
N PRO A 94 -16.99 -41.43 30.39
CA PRO A 94 -15.67 -41.36 31.01
C PRO A 94 -14.52 -41.23 30.00
N ALA A 95 -13.50 -40.47 30.40
CA ALA A 95 -12.30 -40.23 29.61
C ALA A 95 -11.17 -41.18 30.04
N ASP A 96 -11.37 -42.49 29.85
CA ASP A 96 -10.38 -43.55 30.05
C ASP A 96 -9.23 -43.50 29.03
N THR A 97 -9.32 -42.65 28.01
CA THR A 97 -8.23 -42.39 27.07
C THR A 97 -8.13 -40.94 26.66
N SER A 98 -6.89 -40.56 26.37
CA SER A 98 -6.50 -39.24 25.88
C SER A 98 -6.37 -39.20 24.35
N ASP A 99 -6.60 -40.33 23.67
CA ASP A 99 -6.49 -40.45 22.22
C ASP A 99 -7.70 -39.80 21.50
N PRO A 100 -7.48 -38.88 20.55
CA PRO A 100 -8.56 -38.25 19.81
C PRO A 100 -9.45 -39.19 18.99
N ILE A 101 -8.92 -40.33 18.52
CA ILE A 101 -9.70 -41.30 17.71
C ILE A 101 -10.68 -42.02 18.62
N GLU A 102 -10.24 -42.50 19.77
CA GLU A 102 -11.12 -43.14 20.74
C GLU A 102 -12.18 -42.19 21.31
N ILE A 103 -11.82 -40.95 21.63
CA ILE A 103 -12.79 -39.91 22.00
C ILE A 103 -13.84 -39.72 20.90
N HIS A 104 -13.41 -39.76 19.63
CA HIS A 104 -14.34 -39.63 18.50
C HIS A 104 -15.29 -40.83 18.40
N LYS A 105 -14.79 -42.06 18.55
CA LYS A 105 -15.60 -43.29 18.55
C LYS A 105 -16.67 -43.26 19.64
N LYS A 106 -16.32 -42.85 20.87
CA LYS A 106 -17.28 -42.70 21.97
C LYS A 106 -18.36 -41.68 21.68
N LEU A 107 -18.00 -40.54 21.09
CA LEU A 107 -18.98 -39.54 20.68
C LEU A 107 -19.88 -40.04 19.55
N LEU A 108 -19.37 -40.86 18.62
CA LEU A 108 -20.19 -41.49 17.58
C LEU A 108 -21.16 -42.52 18.16
N HIS A 109 -20.71 -43.31 19.15
CA HIS A 109 -21.57 -44.25 19.86
C HIS A 109 -22.69 -43.53 20.61
N LEU A 110 -22.35 -42.48 21.36
CA LEU A 110 -23.34 -41.61 22.03
C LEU A 110 -24.29 -40.97 21.00
N ASP A 111 -23.79 -40.45 19.88
CA ASP A 111 -24.64 -39.90 18.81
C ASP A 111 -25.58 -40.97 18.22
N GLY A 112 -25.17 -42.24 18.17
CA GLY A 112 -26.02 -43.36 17.77
C GLY A 112 -27.18 -43.58 18.73
N GLN A 113 -26.89 -43.64 20.04
CA GLN A 113 -27.91 -43.79 21.08
C GLN A 113 -28.90 -42.62 21.08
N LEU A 114 -28.39 -41.38 21.03
CA LEU A 114 -29.23 -40.18 21.03
C LEU A 114 -30.10 -40.07 19.78
N ARG A 115 -29.70 -40.65 18.63
CA ARG A 115 -30.54 -40.66 17.43
C ARG A 115 -31.82 -41.47 17.61
N LEU A 116 -31.75 -42.57 18.37
CA LEU A 116 -32.92 -43.41 18.64
C LEU A 116 -34.00 -42.62 19.38
N SER A 117 -33.61 -41.70 20.26
CA SER A 117 -34.55 -40.91 21.08
C SER A 117 -34.94 -39.58 20.43
N PHE A 118 -34.03 -38.90 19.74
CA PHE A 118 -34.23 -37.51 19.28
C PHE A 118 -34.31 -37.34 17.77
N ALA A 119 -33.97 -38.36 16.99
CA ALA A 119 -33.78 -38.21 15.55
C ALA A 119 -34.23 -39.43 14.74
N ILE A 120 -35.52 -39.77 14.90
CA ILE A 120 -36.16 -40.93 14.27
C ILE A 120 -36.24 -40.76 12.75
N SER A 121 -36.49 -39.54 12.24
CA SER A 121 -36.51 -39.26 10.80
C SER A 121 -35.10 -39.03 10.23
N HIS A 122 -34.89 -39.38 8.96
CA HIS A 122 -33.65 -39.12 8.22
C HIS A 122 -33.21 -37.65 8.33
N ARG A 123 -34.16 -36.71 8.26
CA ARG A 123 -33.94 -35.28 8.46
C ARG A 123 -33.33 -34.97 9.84
N ASN A 124 -33.94 -35.49 10.91
CA ASN A 124 -33.50 -35.17 12.27
C ASN A 124 -32.12 -35.77 12.59
N GLN A 125 -31.71 -36.85 11.92
CA GLN A 125 -30.39 -37.45 12.12
C GLN A 125 -29.24 -36.53 11.70
N GLN A 126 -29.50 -35.66 10.72
CA GLN A 126 -28.56 -34.62 10.26
C GLN A 126 -28.52 -33.41 11.21
N LEU A 127 -29.56 -33.25 12.03
CA LEU A 127 -29.79 -32.11 12.92
C LEU A 127 -29.45 -32.35 14.38
N LEU A 128 -29.14 -33.59 14.79
CA LEU A 128 -29.00 -33.99 16.20
C LEU A 128 -28.30 -32.95 17.11
N PRO A 129 -27.10 -32.41 16.78
CA PRO A 129 -26.47 -31.44 17.68
C PRO A 129 -27.23 -30.12 17.82
N TYR A 130 -28.00 -29.71 16.82
CA TYR A 130 -28.86 -28.52 16.87
C TYR A 130 -30.16 -28.80 17.62
N LEU A 131 -30.74 -29.99 17.46
CA LEU A 131 -31.90 -30.45 18.23
C LEU A 131 -31.61 -30.42 19.73
N LEU A 132 -30.48 -30.98 20.16
CA LEU A 132 -30.07 -30.96 21.58
C LEU A 132 -29.86 -29.53 22.09
N ARG A 133 -29.32 -28.64 21.26
CA ARG A 133 -29.10 -27.23 21.63
C ARG A 133 -30.41 -26.45 21.74
N GLU A 134 -31.38 -26.76 20.90
CA GLU A 134 -32.73 -26.17 20.92
C GLU A 134 -33.50 -26.66 22.15
N LYS A 135 -33.53 -27.98 22.38
CA LYS A 135 -34.17 -28.62 23.55
C LYS A 135 -33.60 -28.14 24.88
N ALA A 136 -32.28 -27.92 24.96
CA ALA A 136 -31.64 -27.36 26.14
C ALA A 136 -32.19 -25.98 26.58
N LEU A 137 -32.92 -25.27 25.70
CA LEU A 137 -33.55 -23.99 26.02
C LEU A 137 -34.98 -24.13 26.54
N ARG A 138 -35.59 -25.31 26.45
CA ARG A 138 -37.00 -25.53 26.77
C ARG A 138 -37.22 -26.57 27.86
N GLU A 139 -36.44 -27.65 27.83
CA GLU A 139 -36.63 -28.82 28.70
C GLU A 139 -35.32 -29.25 29.39
N ALA A 140 -35.44 -30.02 30.46
CA ALA A 140 -34.30 -30.58 31.17
C ALA A 140 -33.65 -31.69 30.32
N LEU A 141 -32.34 -31.57 30.07
CA LEU A 141 -31.60 -32.60 29.35
C LEU A 141 -30.94 -33.59 30.32
N THR A 142 -30.71 -34.81 29.84
CA THR A 142 -29.84 -35.74 30.59
C THR A 142 -28.38 -35.23 30.58
N PRO A 143 -27.54 -35.65 31.54
CA PRO A 143 -26.15 -35.20 31.61
C PRO A 143 -25.38 -35.34 30.28
N PHE A 144 -25.55 -36.46 29.58
CA PHE A 144 -24.84 -36.74 28.32
C PHE A 144 -25.40 -35.97 27.12
N GLU A 145 -26.71 -35.71 27.08
CA GLU A 145 -27.33 -34.83 26.08
C GLU A 145 -26.79 -33.41 26.21
N LEU A 146 -26.80 -32.87 27.43
CA LEU A 146 -26.28 -31.54 27.73
C LEU A 146 -24.80 -31.42 27.37
N GLY A 147 -23.97 -32.37 27.83
CA GLY A 147 -22.55 -32.35 27.51
C GLY A 147 -22.29 -32.46 26.01
N ARG A 148 -23.11 -33.21 25.27
CA ARG A 148 -23.00 -33.32 23.82
C ARG A 148 -23.40 -32.05 23.08
N ALA A 149 -24.41 -31.31 23.57
CA ALA A 149 -24.80 -29.98 23.10
C ALA A 149 -23.66 -28.96 23.30
N ILE A 150 -23.12 -28.88 24.52
CA ILE A 150 -21.99 -27.99 24.86
C ILE A 150 -20.74 -28.33 24.03
N TYR A 151 -20.44 -29.62 23.86
CA TYR A 151 -19.30 -30.08 23.07
C TYR A 151 -19.36 -29.60 21.61
N HIS A 152 -20.56 -29.53 21.04
CA HIS A 152 -20.77 -29.08 19.66
C HIS A 152 -20.39 -27.59 19.46
N LEU A 153 -20.72 -26.72 20.44
CA LEU A 153 -20.40 -25.28 20.40
C LEU A 153 -18.88 -25.04 20.21
N ALA A 154 -18.05 -25.89 20.81
CA ALA A 154 -16.59 -25.77 20.70
C ALA A 154 -16.01 -26.21 19.35
N GLN A 155 -16.73 -27.04 18.60
CA GLN A 155 -16.30 -27.45 17.26
C GLN A 155 -16.30 -26.27 16.30
N ARG A 156 -17.33 -25.41 16.40
CA ARG A 156 -17.59 -24.26 15.54
C ARG A 156 -17.91 -23.01 16.36
N ARG A 157 -16.93 -22.55 17.13
CA ARG A 157 -17.07 -21.40 18.03
C ARG A 157 -17.21 -20.01 17.34
N GLY A 158 -17.50 -19.94 16.05
CA GLY A 158 -17.66 -18.66 15.34
C GLY A 158 -16.41 -17.79 15.15
N PHE A 159 -16.55 -16.84 14.22
CA PHE A 159 -15.55 -15.81 13.90
C PHE A 159 -15.54 -14.73 14.99
N LEU A 160 -14.35 -14.47 15.53
CA LEU A 160 -14.11 -13.34 16.43
C LEU A 160 -13.26 -12.33 15.68
N SER A 161 -13.85 -11.15 15.42
CA SER A 161 -13.12 -10.06 14.78
C SER A 161 -11.90 -9.68 15.63
N ASN A 162 -10.75 -9.59 14.98
CA ASN A 162 -9.54 -9.00 15.57
C ASN A 162 -9.31 -7.57 15.07
N ARG A 163 -10.24 -7.02 14.27
CA ARG A 163 -10.18 -5.61 13.86
C ARG A 163 -10.46 -4.76 15.10
N LYS A 164 -9.61 -3.76 15.31
CA LYS A 164 -9.84 -2.70 16.30
C LYS A 164 -10.75 -1.60 15.75
N THR A 165 -10.89 -1.53 14.44
CA THR A 165 -11.69 -0.53 13.71
C THR A 165 -13.00 -1.12 13.23
N SER A 166 -14.09 -0.37 13.43
CA SER A 166 -15.30 -0.47 12.61
C SER A 166 -14.96 -0.10 11.15
N PRO A 167 -15.50 -0.81 10.15
CA PRO A 167 -15.28 -0.42 8.75
C PRO A 167 -15.89 0.97 8.49
N LYS A 168 -15.30 1.70 7.54
CA LYS A 168 -15.84 3.00 7.11
C LYS A 168 -17.21 2.78 6.46
N GLU A 169 -18.10 3.78 6.53
CA GLU A 169 -19.47 3.72 6.00
C GLU A 169 -19.57 3.31 4.52
N ASN A 170 -18.49 3.49 3.74
CA ASN A 170 -18.41 3.13 2.31
C ASN A 170 -17.37 2.04 2.00
N GLU A 171 -16.89 1.30 3.00
CA GLU A 171 -15.97 0.19 2.78
C GLU A 171 -16.77 -1.11 2.65
N ASP A 172 -16.74 -1.72 1.45
CA ASP A 172 -17.40 -3.01 1.20
C ASP A 172 -17.11 -3.98 2.35
N CYS A 173 -18.17 -4.34 3.07
CA CYS A 173 -18.09 -5.31 4.15
C CYS A 173 -17.75 -6.65 3.50
N GLY A 174 -16.46 -7.03 3.49
CA GLY A 174 -16.02 -8.24 2.82
C GLY A 174 -16.87 -9.46 3.21
N VAL A 175 -17.05 -10.39 2.26
CA VAL A 175 -18.03 -11.50 2.27
C VAL A 175 -18.37 -12.07 3.64
N VAL A 176 -17.36 -12.39 4.46
CA VAL A 176 -17.56 -12.95 5.82
C VAL A 176 -18.40 -12.05 6.74
N LYS A 177 -18.13 -10.74 6.76
CA LYS A 177 -18.83 -9.80 7.64
C LYS A 177 -20.28 -9.63 7.18
N GLN A 178 -20.49 -9.44 5.88
CA GLN A 178 -21.83 -9.27 5.33
C GLN A 178 -22.68 -10.51 5.61
N SER A 179 -22.18 -11.70 5.31
CA SER A 179 -22.90 -12.95 5.60
C SER A 179 -23.20 -13.17 7.08
N ILE A 180 -22.39 -12.63 8.00
CA ILE A 180 -22.69 -12.68 9.44
C ILE A 180 -23.84 -11.73 9.80
N VAL A 181 -23.89 -10.54 9.19
CA VAL A 181 -24.97 -9.57 9.40
C VAL A 181 -26.28 -10.11 8.82
N ASP A 182 -26.24 -10.64 7.60
CA ASP A 182 -27.40 -11.22 6.94
C ASP A 182 -27.95 -12.39 7.77
N LEU A 183 -27.08 -13.27 8.26
CA LEU A 183 -27.49 -14.38 9.13
C LEU A 183 -28.08 -13.89 10.46
N ASP A 184 -27.55 -12.82 11.05
CA ASP A 184 -28.10 -12.23 12.27
C ASP A 184 -29.52 -11.70 12.05
N ALA A 185 -29.76 -11.07 10.90
CA ALA A 185 -31.09 -10.62 10.48
C ALA A 185 -32.04 -11.80 10.23
N GLU A 186 -31.58 -12.87 9.56
CA GLU A 186 -32.36 -14.09 9.33
C GLU A 186 -32.80 -14.74 10.64
N ILE A 187 -31.91 -14.85 11.64
CA ILE A 187 -32.22 -15.42 12.96
C ILE A 187 -33.28 -14.59 13.68
N LYS A 188 -33.16 -13.25 13.62
CA LYS A 188 -34.14 -12.33 14.24
C LYS A 188 -35.50 -12.44 13.55
N ALA A 189 -35.51 -12.45 12.21
CA ALA A 189 -36.73 -12.55 11.43
C ALA A 189 -37.47 -13.88 11.66
N SER A 190 -36.74 -14.97 11.92
CA SER A 190 -37.35 -16.27 12.21
C SER A 190 -37.95 -16.38 13.62
N GLY A 191 -37.73 -15.40 14.50
CA GLY A 191 -38.13 -15.46 15.91
C GLY A 191 -37.37 -16.50 16.74
N ALA A 192 -36.27 -17.06 16.24
CA ALA A 192 -35.52 -18.09 16.96
C ALA A 192 -34.71 -17.47 18.11
N PRO A 193 -34.73 -18.05 19.33
CA PRO A 193 -34.07 -17.44 20.49
C PRO A 193 -32.54 -17.51 20.41
N THR A 194 -31.98 -18.41 19.60
CA THR A 194 -30.54 -18.64 19.46
C THR A 194 -30.19 -19.13 18.05
N LEU A 195 -28.90 -19.08 17.70
CA LEU A 195 -28.37 -19.65 16.46
C LEU A 195 -28.65 -21.16 16.37
N GLY A 196 -28.50 -21.91 17.46
CA GLY A 196 -28.80 -23.35 17.50
C GLY A 196 -30.25 -23.65 17.17
N ALA A 197 -31.18 -22.90 17.75
CA ALA A 197 -32.61 -23.02 17.47
C ALA A 197 -32.94 -22.67 16.02
N TYR A 198 -32.40 -21.58 15.48
CA TYR A 198 -32.56 -21.22 14.07
C TYR A 198 -32.04 -22.31 13.13
N LEU A 199 -30.81 -22.80 13.36
CA LEU A 199 -30.25 -23.85 12.51
C LEU A 199 -31.00 -25.18 12.63
N CYS A 200 -31.71 -25.40 13.75
CA CYS A 200 -32.58 -26.55 13.95
C CYS A 200 -33.87 -26.45 13.16
N SER A 201 -34.42 -25.25 12.96
CA SER A 201 -35.66 -25.05 12.19
C SER A 201 -35.47 -25.15 10.68
N LEU A 202 -34.23 -25.09 10.19
CA LEU A 202 -33.92 -25.21 8.77
C LEU A 202 -34.17 -26.64 8.24
N ASP A 203 -34.47 -26.71 6.95
CA ASP A 203 -34.59 -27.98 6.23
C ASP A 203 -33.26 -28.32 5.52
N PRO A 204 -32.54 -29.38 5.96
CA PRO A 204 -31.28 -29.79 5.33
C PRO A 204 -31.45 -30.29 3.88
N ASP A 205 -32.65 -30.71 3.48
CA ASP A 205 -32.92 -31.21 2.13
C ASP A 205 -33.15 -30.05 1.15
N VAL A 206 -33.62 -28.90 1.65
CA VAL A 206 -33.77 -27.65 0.88
C VAL A 206 -32.46 -26.86 0.82
N ALA A 207 -31.79 -26.71 1.97
CA ALA A 207 -30.58 -25.91 2.05
C ALA A 207 -29.56 -26.49 3.02
N ARG A 208 -28.29 -26.48 2.60
CA ARG A 208 -27.21 -26.95 3.46
C ARG A 208 -27.09 -26.08 4.71
N ILE A 209 -27.29 -26.69 5.87
CA ILE A 209 -27.16 -26.03 7.19
C ILE A 209 -25.70 -25.62 7.46
N ARG A 210 -24.76 -26.41 6.96
CA ARG A 210 -23.32 -26.12 6.99
C ARG A 210 -22.98 -25.21 5.79
N CYS A 211 -21.96 -24.34 5.94
CA CYS A 211 -21.51 -23.30 4.99
C CYS A 211 -22.01 -21.87 5.24
N ARG A 212 -22.44 -21.58 6.47
CA ARG A 212 -22.77 -20.21 6.91
C ARG A 212 -21.63 -19.62 7.77
N TYR A 213 -21.34 -18.34 7.59
CA TYR A 213 -20.42 -17.62 8.47
C TYR A 213 -21.15 -17.21 9.75
N ILE A 214 -20.66 -17.69 10.89
CA ILE A 214 -21.26 -17.43 12.21
C ILE A 214 -20.32 -16.55 13.05
N SER A 215 -20.89 -15.62 13.82
CA SER A 215 -20.12 -14.78 14.73
C SER A 215 -19.82 -15.51 16.06
N ARG A 216 -18.83 -14.99 16.79
CA ARG A 216 -18.55 -15.45 18.16
C ARG A 216 -19.67 -15.06 19.13
N SER A 217 -20.33 -13.92 18.95
CA SER A 217 -21.38 -13.44 19.85
C SER A 217 -22.58 -14.39 19.83
N MET A 218 -23.06 -14.78 18.64
CA MET A 218 -24.16 -15.74 18.47
C MET A 218 -23.96 -17.03 19.28
N ILE A 219 -22.75 -17.60 19.22
CA ILE A 219 -22.42 -18.84 19.95
C ILE A 219 -22.28 -18.58 21.46
N THR A 220 -21.78 -17.41 21.85
CA THR A 220 -21.58 -17.07 23.27
C THR A 220 -22.93 -16.80 23.94
N GLU A 221 -23.82 -16.04 23.30
CA GLU A 221 -25.18 -15.78 23.77
C GLU A 221 -25.96 -17.08 23.95
N GLU A 222 -25.88 -17.98 22.97
CA GLU A 222 -26.50 -19.29 23.07
C GLU A 222 -25.92 -20.15 24.20
N PHE A 223 -24.59 -20.15 24.35
CA PHE A 223 -23.93 -20.86 25.45
C PHE A 223 -24.43 -20.36 26.82
N GLU A 224 -24.53 -19.04 27.03
CA GLU A 224 -25.06 -18.50 28.29
C GLU A 224 -26.52 -18.89 28.52
N LYS A 225 -27.38 -18.82 27.50
CA LYS A 225 -28.79 -19.20 27.61
C LYS A 225 -28.97 -20.68 27.96
N ILE A 226 -28.19 -21.57 27.32
CA ILE A 226 -28.17 -23.00 27.65
C ILE A 226 -27.75 -23.21 29.10
N LEU A 227 -26.67 -22.57 29.56
CA LEU A 227 -26.22 -22.71 30.94
C LEU A 227 -27.26 -22.20 31.95
N GLN A 228 -27.87 -21.05 31.67
CA GLN A 228 -28.90 -20.46 32.53
C GLN A 228 -30.11 -21.39 32.65
N GLN A 229 -30.61 -21.92 31.54
CA GLN A 229 -31.79 -22.79 31.53
C GLN A 229 -31.53 -24.15 32.19
N GLN A 230 -30.31 -24.68 32.07
CA GLN A 230 -29.96 -26.02 32.56
C GLN A 230 -29.41 -26.04 34.00
N ALA A 231 -29.04 -24.88 34.56
CA ALA A 231 -28.52 -24.75 35.93
C ALA A 231 -29.47 -25.25 37.04
N PRO A 232 -30.81 -25.17 36.91
CA PRO A 232 -31.72 -25.79 37.86
C PRO A 232 -31.55 -27.31 37.95
N PHE A 233 -31.29 -27.99 36.84
CA PHE A 233 -31.26 -29.45 36.72
C PHE A 233 -29.87 -30.07 36.93
N HIS A 234 -28.80 -29.29 36.74
CA HIS A 234 -27.42 -29.76 36.86
C HIS A 234 -26.62 -28.90 37.86
N PRO A 235 -26.44 -29.34 39.12
CA PRO A 235 -25.76 -28.56 40.16
C PRO A 235 -24.35 -28.09 39.78
N ILE A 236 -23.62 -28.89 38.99
CA ILE A 236 -22.26 -28.55 38.52
C ILE A 236 -22.22 -27.26 37.69
N LEU A 237 -23.32 -26.84 37.06
CA LEU A 237 -23.40 -25.59 36.30
C LEU A 237 -23.50 -24.35 37.21
N ARG A 238 -23.78 -24.52 38.50
CA ARG A 238 -23.80 -23.42 39.48
C ARG A 238 -22.38 -23.12 40.02
N ASP A 239 -21.43 -24.03 39.81
CA ASP A 239 -20.03 -23.80 40.14
C ASP A 239 -19.39 -22.81 39.15
N ARG A 240 -19.04 -21.62 39.69
CA ARG A 240 -18.39 -20.55 38.93
C ARG A 240 -17.03 -20.97 38.37
N GLN A 241 -16.27 -21.82 39.06
CA GLN A 241 -14.97 -22.29 38.59
C GLN A 241 -15.14 -23.20 37.37
N PHE A 242 -16.07 -24.15 37.43
CA PHE A 242 -16.41 -25.02 36.32
C PHE A 242 -16.91 -24.24 35.08
N VAL A 243 -17.87 -23.33 35.27
CA VAL A 243 -18.41 -22.51 34.16
C VAL A 243 -17.33 -21.62 33.54
N SER A 244 -16.46 -21.02 34.35
CA SER A 244 -15.31 -20.25 33.86
C SER A 244 -14.35 -21.12 33.04
N ALA A 245 -14.05 -22.34 33.52
CA ALA A 245 -13.22 -23.30 32.80
C ALA A 245 -13.85 -23.74 31.46
N LEU A 246 -15.17 -24.00 31.43
CA LEU A 246 -15.90 -24.27 30.18
C LEU A 246 -15.76 -23.11 29.20
N ARG A 247 -16.06 -21.89 29.65
CA ARG A 247 -15.98 -20.67 28.84
C ARG A 247 -14.59 -20.46 28.27
N GLU A 248 -13.56 -20.64 29.10
CA GLU A 248 -12.17 -20.53 28.68
C GLU A 248 -11.83 -21.60 27.63
N VAL A 249 -12.13 -22.88 27.88
CA VAL A 249 -11.80 -23.95 26.93
C VAL A 249 -12.47 -23.71 25.58
N ILE A 250 -13.76 -23.34 25.57
CA ILE A 250 -14.53 -23.13 24.34
C ILE A 250 -14.02 -21.88 23.60
N PHE A 251 -13.90 -20.75 24.29
CA PHE A 251 -13.75 -19.45 23.64
C PHE A 251 -12.33 -18.89 23.62
N TYR A 252 -11.41 -19.39 24.43
CA TYR A 252 -10.04 -18.87 24.47
C TYR A 252 -9.36 -18.91 23.10
N GLN A 253 -8.78 -17.78 22.71
CA GLN A 253 -7.90 -17.69 21.56
C GLN A 253 -6.63 -16.94 21.94
N ARG A 254 -5.50 -17.42 21.41
CA ARG A 254 -4.21 -16.78 21.68
C ARG A 254 -4.21 -15.36 21.09
N PRO A 255 -3.71 -14.36 21.82
CA PRO A 255 -3.59 -13.00 21.30
C PRO A 255 -2.64 -12.96 20.11
N LEU A 256 -2.80 -11.92 19.28
CA LEU A 256 -1.88 -11.66 18.18
C LEU A 256 -0.48 -11.34 18.73
N LYS A 257 0.54 -11.95 18.12
CA LYS A 257 1.94 -11.69 18.47
C LYS A 257 2.29 -10.22 18.20
N SER A 258 3.09 -9.63 19.08
CA SER A 258 3.63 -8.30 18.86
C SER A 258 4.52 -8.28 17.60
N GLN A 259 4.28 -7.30 16.73
CA GLN A 259 5.05 -7.06 15.53
C GLN A 259 6.01 -5.87 15.67
N ARG A 260 6.22 -5.36 16.90
CA ARG A 260 7.10 -4.20 17.16
C ARG A 260 8.52 -4.38 16.61
N HIS A 261 9.03 -5.61 16.59
CA HIS A 261 10.35 -5.92 16.04
C HIS A 261 10.47 -5.66 14.51
N LEU A 262 9.33 -5.63 13.78
CA LEU A 262 9.29 -5.38 12.34
C LEU A 262 9.37 -3.88 12.00
N ILE A 263 9.20 -2.99 12.97
CA ILE A 263 9.29 -1.54 12.76
C ILE A 263 10.74 -1.19 12.39
N GLY A 264 10.94 -0.51 11.27
CA GLY A 264 12.27 -0.10 10.82
C GLY A 264 12.98 0.86 11.77
N PHE A 265 14.29 0.98 11.61
CA PHE A 265 15.11 1.96 12.32
C PHE A 265 15.07 3.33 11.64
N CYS A 266 15.38 4.37 12.41
CA CYS A 266 15.51 5.73 11.92
C CYS A 266 16.84 5.92 11.20
N GLU A 267 16.81 6.59 10.06
CA GLU A 267 18.01 6.87 9.25
C GLU A 267 18.99 7.84 9.95
N LEU A 268 18.47 8.76 10.77
CA LEU A 268 19.26 9.73 11.53
C LEU A 268 19.71 9.23 12.91
N GLU A 269 19.00 8.25 13.46
CA GLU A 269 19.23 7.70 14.79
C GLU A 269 19.17 6.17 14.67
N PRO A 270 20.21 5.49 14.15
CA PRO A 270 20.16 4.07 13.75
C PRO A 270 19.78 3.10 14.87
N LYS A 271 20.05 3.47 16.13
CA LYS A 271 19.69 2.67 17.32
C LYS A 271 18.22 2.85 17.75
N LYS A 272 17.46 3.75 17.12
CA LYS A 272 16.08 4.09 17.48
C LYS A 272 15.10 3.66 16.38
N ARG A 273 13.96 3.11 16.79
CA ARG A 273 12.87 2.72 15.87
C ARG A 273 12.11 3.96 15.37
N ARG A 274 11.52 3.83 14.19
CA ARG A 274 10.63 4.83 13.59
C ARG A 274 9.42 5.12 14.50
N ALA A 275 9.02 6.38 14.58
CA ALA A 275 7.89 6.82 15.40
C ALA A 275 6.55 6.46 14.74
N ALA A 276 5.52 6.21 15.54
CA ALA A 276 4.16 6.00 15.02
C ALA A 276 3.61 7.31 14.45
N LEU A 277 2.81 7.25 13.37
CA LEU A 277 2.20 8.46 12.79
C LEU A 277 1.17 9.12 13.72
N SER A 278 0.65 8.39 14.70
CA SER A 278 -0.27 8.92 15.70
C SER A 278 0.40 9.80 16.76
N TYR A 279 1.72 9.83 16.88
CA TYR A 279 2.37 10.71 17.86
C TYR A 279 2.06 12.18 17.52
N PRO A 280 1.57 12.99 18.47
CA PRO A 280 1.30 14.42 18.26
C PRO A 280 2.47 15.16 17.62
N GLU A 281 3.69 14.93 18.10
CA GLU A 281 4.90 15.58 17.58
C GLU A 281 5.25 15.14 16.15
N VAL A 282 4.89 13.91 15.76
CA VAL A 282 5.06 13.42 14.39
C VAL A 282 4.08 14.11 13.46
N GLN A 283 2.83 14.30 13.88
CA GLN A 283 1.81 15.01 13.12
C GLN A 283 2.18 16.49 12.98
N ARG A 284 2.69 17.10 14.05
CA ARG A 284 3.26 18.46 14.06
C ARG A 284 4.43 18.62 13.09
N TRP A 285 5.40 17.73 13.17
CA TRP A 285 6.53 17.71 12.25
C TRP A 285 6.08 17.57 10.79
N ARG A 286 5.05 16.77 10.52
CA ARG A 286 4.48 16.59 9.17
C ARG A 286 3.83 17.88 8.67
N TYR A 287 2.90 18.48 9.41
CA TYR A 287 2.19 19.66 8.91
C TYR A 287 3.09 20.90 8.86
N LEU A 288 4.07 21.05 9.75
CA LEU A 288 5.01 22.19 9.69
C LEU A 288 5.87 22.16 8.43
N GLN A 289 6.30 20.98 7.99
CA GLN A 289 6.97 20.85 6.68
C GLN A 289 6.05 21.29 5.53
N THR A 290 4.76 20.96 5.61
CA THR A 290 3.77 21.38 4.63
C THR A 290 3.60 22.91 4.64
N LEU A 291 3.42 23.53 5.81
CA LEU A 291 3.24 24.98 5.93
C LEU A 291 4.48 25.77 5.49
N ASN A 292 5.68 25.31 5.85
CA ASN A 292 6.92 26.02 5.50
C ASN A 292 7.23 25.97 3.99
N ASN A 293 6.63 25.03 3.27
CA ASN A 293 6.71 24.90 1.82
C ASN A 293 5.45 25.43 1.09
N LEU A 294 4.45 25.91 1.84
CA LEU A 294 3.21 26.39 1.26
C LEU A 294 3.43 27.77 0.64
N LYS A 295 3.01 27.91 -0.62
CA LYS A 295 3.04 29.18 -1.35
C LYS A 295 1.64 29.56 -1.79
N VAL A 296 1.33 30.84 -1.69
CA VAL A 296 0.15 31.47 -2.27
C VAL A 296 0.48 31.80 -3.73
N LEU A 297 -0.39 31.38 -4.64
CA LEU A 297 -0.32 31.63 -6.06
C LEU A 297 -1.41 32.63 -6.44
N PHE A 298 -1.00 33.79 -6.95
CA PHE A 298 -1.89 34.85 -7.39
C PHE A 298 -2.24 34.71 -8.88
N VAL A 299 -3.36 35.31 -9.27
CA VAL A 299 -3.90 35.19 -10.64
C VAL A 299 -3.01 35.89 -11.68
N ASN A 300 -2.25 36.90 -11.26
CA ASN A 300 -1.27 37.62 -12.07
C ASN A 300 0.04 36.83 -12.29
N GLY A 301 0.17 35.63 -11.71
CA GLY A 301 1.36 34.78 -11.82
C GLY A 301 2.37 34.95 -10.68
N ASP A 302 2.16 35.90 -9.76
CA ASP A 302 3.04 36.07 -8.61
C ASP A 302 2.88 34.92 -7.61
N GLU A 303 3.98 34.57 -6.95
CA GLU A 303 3.98 33.63 -5.83
C GLU A 303 4.64 34.21 -4.59
N ARG A 304 4.04 33.95 -3.42
CA ARG A 304 4.65 34.31 -2.13
C ARG A 304 4.54 33.20 -1.10
N LYS A 305 5.47 33.22 -0.14
CA LYS A 305 5.37 32.38 1.06
C LYS A 305 4.36 32.98 2.06
N LEU A 306 3.91 32.14 2.98
CA LEU A 306 3.14 32.59 4.14
C LEU A 306 3.99 33.50 5.03
N SER A 307 3.39 34.56 5.55
CA SER A 307 3.96 35.36 6.64
C SER A 307 3.92 34.60 7.98
N ASP A 308 4.69 35.05 8.97
CA ASP A 308 4.71 34.43 10.30
C ASP A 308 3.34 34.51 11.01
N LYS A 309 2.60 35.61 10.80
CA LYS A 309 1.24 35.78 11.34
C LYS A 309 0.27 34.77 10.73
N GLU A 310 0.24 34.67 9.40
CA GLU A 310 -0.59 33.69 8.68
C GLU A 310 -0.22 32.26 9.10
N ARG A 311 1.08 31.95 9.20
CA ARG A 311 1.56 30.64 9.64
C ARG A 311 1.03 30.30 11.04
N SER A 312 1.08 31.24 11.98
CA SER A 312 0.65 31.03 13.36
C SER A 312 -0.84 30.71 13.46
N LEU A 313 -1.69 31.42 12.70
CA LEU A 313 -3.14 31.15 12.63
C LEU A 313 -3.43 29.73 12.11
N LEU A 314 -2.72 29.29 11.07
CA LEU A 314 -2.90 27.94 10.53
C LEU A 314 -2.40 26.86 11.49
N ILE A 315 -1.28 27.09 12.20
CA ILE A 315 -0.75 26.18 13.22
C ILE A 315 -1.77 25.99 14.35
N GLU A 316 -2.35 27.07 14.87
CA GLU A 316 -3.35 26.99 15.93
C GLU A 316 -4.54 26.12 15.51
N TYR A 317 -5.05 26.33 14.29
CA TYR A 317 -6.14 25.54 13.75
C TYR A 317 -5.77 24.05 13.63
N LEU A 318 -4.60 23.75 13.06
CA LEU A 318 -4.12 22.38 12.84
C LEU A 318 -3.90 21.62 14.17
N GLU A 319 -3.50 22.31 15.23
CA GLU A 319 -3.34 21.73 16.57
C GLU A 319 -4.70 21.46 17.26
N ARG A 320 -5.66 22.38 17.12
CA ARG A 320 -6.96 22.28 17.82
C ARG A 320 -7.98 21.42 17.08
N LYS A 321 -8.11 21.60 15.76
CA LYS A 321 -9.19 21.02 14.93
C LYS A 321 -8.71 19.90 13.99
N GLY A 322 -7.40 19.65 13.89
CA GLY A 322 -6.86 18.57 13.08
C GLY A 322 -6.76 18.94 11.60
N ASP A 323 -7.47 18.24 10.72
CA ASP A 323 -7.37 18.44 9.26
C ASP A 323 -7.88 19.83 8.82
N LEU A 324 -7.19 20.43 7.85
CA LEU A 324 -7.52 21.76 7.35
C LEU A 324 -7.69 21.75 5.82
N SER A 325 -8.89 22.03 5.31
CA SER A 325 -9.15 22.13 3.86
C SER A 325 -8.63 23.45 3.28
N PHE A 326 -8.25 23.46 2.01
CA PHE A 326 -7.80 24.70 1.34
C PHE A 326 -8.89 25.79 1.29
N SER A 327 -10.16 25.40 1.21
CA SER A 327 -11.27 26.34 1.38
C SER A 327 -11.23 27.04 2.74
N ARG A 328 -10.95 26.29 3.81
CA ARG A 328 -10.84 26.85 5.15
C ARG A 328 -9.55 27.63 5.35
N VAL A 329 -8.43 27.25 4.71
CA VAL A 329 -7.21 28.07 4.66
C VAL A 329 -7.53 29.46 4.12
N LYS A 330 -8.22 29.54 2.97
CA LYS A 330 -8.61 30.83 2.36
C LYS A 330 -9.44 31.67 3.32
N GLN A 331 -10.43 31.06 3.97
CA GLN A 331 -11.25 31.76 4.98
C GLN A 331 -10.44 32.29 6.17
N ILE A 332 -9.53 31.49 6.73
CA ILE A 332 -8.71 31.90 7.89
C ILE A 332 -7.76 33.04 7.50
N LEU A 333 -7.24 33.02 6.28
CA LEU A 333 -6.30 34.03 5.78
C LEU A 333 -6.99 35.25 5.12
N GLY A 334 -8.32 35.27 5.04
CA GLY A 334 -9.09 36.36 4.44
C GLY A 334 -9.07 36.42 2.91
N PHE A 335 -8.74 35.32 2.23
CA PHE A 335 -8.76 35.25 0.77
C PHE A 335 -10.16 34.91 0.21
N PRO A 336 -10.53 35.46 -0.96
CA PRO A 336 -11.78 35.13 -1.62
C PRO A 336 -11.79 33.66 -2.09
N LEU A 337 -12.94 32.99 -1.89
CA LEU A 337 -13.11 31.58 -2.23
C LEU A 337 -13.31 31.34 -3.73
N ARG A 338 -13.89 32.31 -4.43
CA ARG A 338 -14.28 32.27 -5.84
C ARG A 338 -14.14 33.69 -6.42
N GLY A 339 -14.05 33.80 -7.75
CA GLY A 339 -13.96 35.07 -8.46
C GLY A 339 -12.59 35.29 -9.11
N LYS A 340 -12.41 36.46 -9.73
CA LYS A 340 -11.18 36.84 -10.46
C LYS A 340 -9.97 37.02 -9.55
N ASP A 341 -10.19 37.28 -8.25
CA ASP A 341 -9.12 37.48 -7.25
C ASP A 341 -8.86 36.23 -6.40
N ALA A 342 -9.44 35.08 -6.77
CA ALA A 342 -9.31 33.84 -6.01
C ALA A 342 -7.89 33.27 -6.13
N VAL A 343 -7.16 33.28 -5.02
CA VAL A 343 -5.83 32.67 -4.93
C VAL A 343 -5.91 31.15 -4.86
N LYS A 344 -4.84 30.50 -5.30
CA LYS A 344 -4.60 29.07 -5.09
C LYS A 344 -3.35 28.85 -4.25
N PHE A 345 -3.19 27.64 -3.75
CA PHE A 345 -1.94 27.22 -3.14
C PHE A 345 -1.23 26.21 -4.05
N ASN A 346 0.10 26.21 -4.04
CA ASN A 346 0.91 25.27 -4.82
C ASN A 346 0.51 23.80 -4.61
N LEU A 347 0.15 23.42 -3.39
CA LEU A 347 -0.32 22.07 -3.08
C LEU A 347 -1.76 21.82 -3.56
N GLU A 348 -2.63 22.83 -3.50
CA GLU A 348 -4.01 22.76 -4.02
C GLU A 348 -3.99 22.55 -5.54
N GLU A 349 -3.14 23.28 -6.25
CA GLU A 349 -2.93 23.12 -7.69
C GLU A 349 -2.33 21.74 -8.04
N GLY A 350 -1.44 21.23 -7.17
CA GLY A 350 -0.91 19.87 -7.23
C GLY A 350 -1.96 18.76 -6.99
N GLY A 351 -3.21 19.11 -6.67
CA GLY A 351 -4.32 18.18 -6.48
C GLY A 351 -4.58 17.75 -5.04
N GLU A 352 -3.85 18.30 -4.07
CA GLU A 352 -4.13 18.07 -2.65
C GLU A 352 -5.41 18.79 -2.22
N LYS A 353 -6.25 18.12 -1.43
CA LYS A 353 -7.55 18.68 -1.00
C LYS A 353 -7.49 19.35 0.38
N ARG A 354 -6.52 18.96 1.21
CA ARG A 354 -6.39 19.38 2.62
C ARG A 354 -4.99 19.14 3.15
N ILE A 355 -4.66 19.83 4.23
CA ILE A 355 -3.46 19.67 5.04
C ILE A 355 -3.80 18.80 6.26
N PRO A 356 -3.22 17.60 6.41
CA PRO A 356 -3.42 16.77 7.60
C PRO A 356 -2.74 17.37 8.84
N GLY A 357 -3.52 17.79 9.84
CA GLY A 357 -3.01 18.38 11.09
C GLY A 357 -2.84 17.37 12.22
N ASN A 358 -2.98 17.85 13.47
CA ASN A 358 -2.85 17.04 14.68
C ASN A 358 -4.16 16.31 15.01
N ARG A 359 -4.45 15.27 14.24
CA ARG A 359 -5.63 14.41 14.40
C ARG A 359 -5.70 13.77 15.77
N THR A 360 -4.56 13.41 16.35
CA THR A 360 -4.51 12.76 17.66
C THR A 360 -4.97 13.70 18.75
N LEU A 361 -4.39 14.91 18.83
CA LEU A 361 -4.82 15.88 19.85
C LEU A 361 -6.26 16.34 19.61
N SER A 362 -6.67 16.57 18.37
CA SER A 362 -8.06 16.91 18.05
C SER A 362 -9.05 15.83 18.51
N ALA A 363 -8.72 14.55 18.29
CA ALA A 363 -9.60 13.46 18.70
C ALA A 363 -9.67 13.27 20.23
N ILE A 364 -8.55 13.44 20.94
CA ILE A 364 -8.54 13.42 22.41
C ILE A 364 -9.33 14.62 22.94
N ARG A 365 -9.09 15.82 22.40
CA ARG A 365 -9.81 17.05 22.75
C ARG A 365 -11.32 16.91 22.57
N ASN A 366 -11.79 16.28 21.50
CA ASN A 366 -13.23 16.06 21.29
C ASN A 366 -13.88 15.17 22.36
N ILE A 367 -13.11 14.29 23.02
CA ILE A 367 -13.60 13.42 24.10
C ILE A 367 -13.57 14.17 25.44
N PHE A 368 -12.45 14.83 25.75
CA PHE A 368 -12.26 15.53 27.01
C PHE A 368 -13.07 16.84 27.08
N GLY A 369 -13.34 17.47 25.94
CA GLY A 369 -14.00 18.78 25.85
C GLY A 369 -13.10 19.88 26.41
N ASP A 370 -13.70 20.85 27.09
CA ASP A 370 -12.99 22.03 27.62
C ASP A 370 -11.93 21.68 28.66
N SER A 371 -12.11 20.56 29.38
CA SER A 371 -11.11 20.05 30.31
C SER A 371 -9.77 19.71 29.65
N PHE A 372 -9.71 19.56 28.33
CA PHE A 372 -8.46 19.25 27.64
C PHE A 372 -7.44 20.39 27.73
N ASP A 373 -7.88 21.65 27.71
CA ASP A 373 -6.97 22.80 27.71
C ASP A 373 -6.29 23.04 29.06
N THR A 374 -6.77 22.41 30.13
CA THR A 374 -6.15 22.46 31.46
C THR A 374 -5.15 21.32 31.70
N ILE A 375 -5.08 20.33 30.80
CA ILE A 375 -4.19 19.18 30.93
C ILE A 375 -2.77 19.56 30.49
N GLY A 376 -1.80 19.36 31.38
CA GLY A 376 -0.39 19.60 31.08
C GLY A 376 0.18 18.64 30.02
N PRO A 377 1.26 19.03 29.31
CA PRO A 377 1.83 18.26 28.21
C PRO A 377 2.29 16.85 28.62
N LYS A 378 2.76 16.68 29.86
CA LYS A 378 3.16 15.37 30.41
C LYS A 378 1.97 14.42 30.55
N ASP A 379 0.81 14.93 30.93
CA ASP A 379 -0.38 14.11 31.10
C ASP A 379 -1.04 13.79 29.75
N ILE A 380 -0.94 14.69 28.76
CA ILE A 380 -1.30 14.38 27.36
C ILE A 380 -0.44 13.21 26.84
N GLU A 381 0.86 13.19 27.11
CA GLU A 381 1.74 12.07 26.71
C GLU A 381 1.34 10.75 27.41
N LYS A 382 0.95 10.79 28.68
CA LYS A 382 0.43 9.62 29.41
C LYS A 382 -0.90 9.14 28.83
N ILE A 383 -1.84 10.04 28.54
CA ILE A 383 -3.13 9.72 27.90
C ILE A 383 -2.88 9.02 26.56
N TYR A 384 -1.99 9.58 25.73
CA TYR A 384 -1.58 8.98 24.47
C TYR A 384 -0.96 7.58 24.67
N HIS A 385 -0.04 7.43 25.64
CA HIS A 385 0.59 6.15 25.92
C HIS A 385 -0.43 5.10 26.35
N ASP A 386 -1.44 5.46 27.15
CA ASP A 386 -2.52 4.57 27.54
C ASP A 386 -3.33 4.08 26.33
N LEU A 387 -3.71 5.00 25.44
CA LEU A 387 -4.43 4.70 24.19
C LEU A 387 -3.67 3.69 23.30
N VAL A 388 -2.35 3.81 23.21
CA VAL A 388 -1.52 2.99 22.30
C VAL A 388 -1.06 1.68 22.94
N SER A 389 -0.84 1.65 24.25
CA SER A 389 -0.28 0.50 24.97
C SER A 389 -1.35 -0.49 25.46
N ILE A 390 -2.50 0.00 25.94
CA ILE A 390 -3.56 -0.83 26.51
C ILE A 390 -4.39 -1.43 25.38
N ARG A 391 -4.48 -2.76 25.34
CA ARG A 391 -5.19 -3.49 24.27
C ARG A 391 -6.60 -3.92 24.65
N ASN A 392 -6.94 -3.93 25.94
CA ASN A 392 -8.24 -4.35 26.42
C ASN A 392 -9.13 -3.11 26.60
N PRO A 393 -10.21 -2.95 25.81
CA PRO A 393 -11.09 -1.79 25.89
C PRO A 393 -11.68 -1.58 27.30
N SER A 394 -12.06 -2.65 27.99
CA SER A 394 -12.61 -2.56 29.35
C SER A 394 -11.59 -2.09 30.38
N VAL A 395 -10.29 -2.34 30.17
CA VAL A 395 -9.22 -1.78 31.02
C VAL A 395 -9.04 -0.29 30.72
N LEU A 396 -9.05 0.08 29.43
CA LEU A 396 -8.88 1.45 28.99
C LEU A 396 -10.06 2.35 29.42
N GLN A 397 -11.29 1.85 29.33
CA GLN A 397 -12.51 2.52 29.80
C GLN A 397 -12.46 2.76 31.31
N ARG A 398 -12.11 1.73 32.11
CA ARG A 398 -11.96 1.88 33.57
C ARG A 398 -10.90 2.91 33.93
N LYS A 399 -9.80 2.95 33.18
CA LYS A 399 -8.73 3.95 33.38
C LYS A 399 -9.18 5.36 32.98
N GLY A 400 -9.90 5.49 31.87
CA GLY A 400 -10.56 6.73 31.44
C GLY A 400 -11.44 7.33 32.54
N ALA A 401 -12.29 6.51 33.16
CA ALA A 401 -13.16 6.96 34.23
C ALA A 401 -12.40 7.29 35.53
N ARG A 402 -11.53 6.38 36.00
CA ARG A 402 -10.90 6.50 37.33
C ARG A 402 -9.71 7.46 37.39
N VAL A 403 -8.88 7.47 36.36
CA VAL A 403 -7.62 8.25 36.35
C VAL A 403 -7.81 9.56 35.61
N TRP A 404 -8.54 9.54 34.50
CA TRP A 404 -8.72 10.71 33.62
C TRP A 404 -10.04 11.45 33.85
N GLY A 405 -10.85 11.03 34.84
CA GLY A 405 -12.08 11.72 35.25
C GLY A 405 -13.19 11.74 34.18
N LEU A 406 -13.15 10.86 33.18
CA LEU A 406 -14.14 10.84 32.12
C LEU A 406 -15.47 10.25 32.61
N SER A 407 -16.60 10.83 32.15
CA SER A 407 -17.91 10.20 32.31
C SER A 407 -17.94 8.81 31.66
N GLN A 408 -18.86 7.93 32.07
CA GLN A 408 -18.94 6.57 31.52
C GLN A 408 -19.08 6.55 29.99
N GLU A 409 -19.84 7.49 29.42
CA GLU A 409 -20.00 7.63 27.97
C GLU A 409 -18.69 8.10 27.29
N LYS A 410 -18.03 9.13 27.83
CA LYS A 410 -16.73 9.62 27.32
C LYS A 410 -15.64 8.56 27.46
N ALA A 411 -15.64 7.80 28.55
CA ALA A 411 -14.71 6.69 28.78
C ALA A 411 -14.91 5.54 27.79
N ALA A 412 -16.16 5.25 27.39
CA ALA A 412 -16.44 4.30 26.32
C ALA A 412 -15.88 4.80 24.98
N LYS A 413 -16.18 6.06 24.60
CA LYS A 413 -15.61 6.70 23.40
C LYS A 413 -14.08 6.73 23.42
N PHE A 414 -13.47 6.94 24.58
CA PHE A 414 -12.02 6.89 24.79
C PHE A 414 -11.45 5.49 24.55
N ALA A 415 -12.12 4.44 25.02
CA ALA A 415 -11.70 3.06 24.82
C ALA A 415 -11.80 2.63 23.34
N ASP A 416 -12.75 3.20 22.60
CA ASP A 416 -12.98 2.93 21.19
C ASP A 416 -12.19 3.84 20.25
N LEU A 417 -11.52 4.88 20.78
CA LEU A 417 -10.78 5.86 19.98
C LEU A 417 -9.69 5.19 19.13
N GLN A 418 -9.74 5.47 17.82
CA GLN A 418 -8.78 4.95 16.85
C GLN A 418 -7.85 6.06 16.39
N LEU A 419 -6.55 5.84 16.53
CA LEU A 419 -5.53 6.78 16.09
C LEU A 419 -4.96 6.38 14.71
N GLU A 420 -4.23 7.31 14.09
CA GLU A 420 -3.55 7.08 12.83
C GLU A 420 -2.59 5.88 12.92
N ASN A 421 -2.72 4.94 11.99
CA ASN A 421 -1.85 3.79 11.89
C ASN A 421 -0.60 4.13 11.07
N ASP A 422 0.37 3.21 11.01
CA ASP A 422 1.69 3.36 10.37
C ASP A 422 2.71 4.19 11.15
N TYR A 423 3.89 4.34 10.54
CA TYR A 423 5.09 4.90 11.15
C TYR A 423 5.72 5.94 10.22
N ALA A 424 6.30 6.98 10.81
CA ALA A 424 7.13 7.96 10.12
C ALA A 424 8.44 7.35 9.59
N ARG A 425 9.18 8.11 8.77
CA ARG A 425 10.54 7.72 8.34
C ARG A 425 11.58 7.88 9.45
N LEU A 426 11.32 8.79 10.39
CA LEU A 426 12.24 9.15 11.47
C LEU A 426 11.75 8.64 12.83
N SER A 427 12.68 8.55 13.80
CA SER A 427 12.37 8.28 15.20
C SER A 427 11.82 9.52 15.89
N LEU A 428 11.14 9.34 17.02
CA LEU A 428 10.62 10.46 17.79
C LEU A 428 11.76 11.35 18.33
N LYS A 429 12.90 10.74 18.69
CA LYS A 429 14.12 11.47 19.08
C LYS A 429 14.60 12.40 17.96
N ALA A 430 14.68 11.88 16.72
CA ALA A 430 15.12 12.68 15.60
C ALA A 430 14.14 13.81 15.27
N ILE A 431 12.84 13.52 15.33
CA ILE A 431 11.79 14.52 15.11
C ILE A 431 11.83 15.63 16.15
N ARG A 432 11.98 15.30 17.44
CA ARG A 432 12.11 16.28 18.53
C ARG A 432 13.32 17.21 18.37
N LYS A 433 14.43 16.75 17.77
CA LYS A 433 15.57 17.61 17.42
C LYS A 433 15.30 18.56 16.26
N ILE A 434 14.50 18.14 15.27
CA ILE A 434 14.22 18.93 14.05
C ILE A 434 13.10 19.95 14.28
N LEU A 435 12.12 19.62 15.12
CA LEU A 435 10.91 20.42 15.35
C LEU A 435 11.17 21.91 15.68
N PRO A 436 12.09 22.27 16.59
CA PRO A 436 12.33 23.68 16.93
C PRO A 436 12.74 24.54 15.73
N PHE A 437 13.45 23.96 14.76
CA PHE A 437 13.87 24.65 13.55
C PHE A 437 12.73 24.81 12.55
N LEU A 438 11.84 23.82 12.45
CA LEU A 438 10.63 23.93 11.62
C LEU A 438 9.66 24.96 12.18
N GLU A 439 9.54 25.09 13.51
CA GLU A 439 8.69 26.09 14.15
C GLU A 439 9.13 27.52 13.85
N LYS A 440 10.44 27.74 13.64
CA LYS A 440 11.02 29.00 13.16
C LYS A 440 10.75 29.28 11.67
N GLY A 441 10.04 28.39 10.95
CA GLY A 441 9.73 28.57 9.53
C GLY A 441 10.80 28.04 8.57
N LEU A 442 11.85 27.37 9.07
CA LEU A 442 12.89 26.81 8.21
C LEU A 442 12.35 25.65 7.36
N THR A 443 12.86 25.52 6.14
CA THR A 443 12.56 24.36 5.30
C THR A 443 13.14 23.09 5.93
N TYR A 444 12.59 21.93 5.59
CA TYR A 444 13.07 20.65 6.14
C TYR A 444 14.57 20.43 5.93
N ALA A 445 15.10 20.80 4.76
CA ALA A 445 16.53 20.66 4.46
C ALA A 445 17.41 21.50 5.41
N LYS A 446 17.07 22.78 5.60
CA LYS A 446 17.79 23.66 6.54
C LYS A 446 17.63 23.21 7.99
N ALA A 447 16.41 22.82 8.38
CA ALA A 447 16.15 22.30 9.72
C ALA A 447 16.94 21.03 10.04
N LEU A 448 17.15 20.18 9.03
CA LEU A 448 17.95 18.98 9.14
C LEU A 448 19.44 19.29 9.29
N GLU A 449 19.98 20.22 8.50
CA GLU A 449 21.37 20.69 8.59
C GLU A 449 21.67 21.27 9.97
N CYS A 450 20.79 22.10 10.52
CA CYS A 450 20.94 22.64 11.88
C CYS A 450 20.85 21.55 12.96
N ALA A 451 19.95 20.58 12.80
CA ALA A 451 19.75 19.50 13.79
C ALA A 451 20.84 18.41 13.73
N TYR A 452 21.47 18.23 12.57
CA TYR A 452 22.53 17.24 12.30
C TYR A 452 23.62 17.84 11.40
N PRO A 453 24.47 18.73 11.93
CA PRO A 453 25.59 19.29 11.16
C PRO A 453 26.52 18.17 10.67
N GLY A 454 27.01 18.27 9.44
CA GLY A 454 27.93 17.27 8.86
C GLY A 454 27.30 15.93 8.48
N ARG A 455 25.96 15.82 8.44
CA ARG A 455 25.26 14.60 8.00
C ARG A 455 25.68 14.14 6.60
N ASP A 456 25.78 15.07 5.65
CA ASP A 456 26.14 14.76 4.26
C ASP A 456 27.64 14.40 4.13
N SER A 457 28.42 14.73 5.15
CA SER A 457 29.81 14.34 5.35
C SER A 457 29.95 13.03 6.13
N SER A 458 28.88 12.22 6.26
CA SER A 458 28.93 10.95 6.99
C SER A 458 29.76 9.92 6.23
N GLY A 459 31.08 10.11 6.29
CA GLY A 459 32.14 9.17 5.97
C GLY A 459 31.98 7.95 6.87
N LYS A 460 31.09 7.05 6.47
CA LYS A 460 31.21 5.67 6.91
C LYS A 460 32.54 5.18 6.36
N GLU A 461 33.25 4.38 7.15
CA GLU A 461 34.49 3.80 6.65
C GLU A 461 34.20 2.98 5.38
N PRO A 462 34.94 3.21 4.29
CA PRO A 462 34.79 2.45 3.06
C PRO A 462 35.04 0.97 3.34
N LEU A 463 34.13 0.10 2.93
CA LEU A 463 34.34 -1.34 3.04
C LEU A 463 35.19 -1.86 1.89
N GLY A 464 36.06 -2.85 2.17
CA GLY A 464 36.80 -3.57 1.13
C GLY A 464 35.90 -4.47 0.27
N LEU A 465 34.92 -5.12 0.91
CA LEU A 465 33.95 -6.01 0.26
C LEU A 465 32.53 -5.74 0.76
N LEU A 466 31.54 -6.10 -0.04
CA LEU A 466 30.14 -5.96 0.36
C LEU A 466 29.75 -7.03 1.41
N PRO A 467 29.15 -6.62 2.55
CA PRO A 467 28.66 -7.54 3.56
C PRO A 467 27.36 -8.22 3.11
N PRO A 468 26.92 -9.32 3.73
CA PRO A 468 25.61 -9.93 3.46
C PRO A 468 24.45 -8.92 3.46
N VAL A 469 23.56 -9.01 2.47
CA VAL A 469 22.47 -8.03 2.25
C VAL A 469 21.60 -7.82 3.50
N PHE A 470 21.30 -8.88 4.25
CA PHE A 470 20.45 -8.78 5.44
C PHE A 470 21.17 -8.20 6.66
N GLU A 471 22.51 -8.19 6.67
CA GLU A 471 23.30 -7.49 7.68
C GLU A 471 23.34 -5.99 7.39
N ALA A 472 23.60 -5.62 6.13
CA ALA A 472 23.55 -4.23 5.68
C ALA A 472 22.13 -3.63 5.72
N ILE A 473 21.12 -4.43 5.38
CA ILE A 473 19.74 -3.96 5.18
C ILE A 473 18.73 -4.91 5.86
N PRO A 474 18.68 -4.95 7.21
CA PRO A 474 17.80 -5.86 7.95
C PRO A 474 16.30 -5.64 7.69
N SER A 475 15.93 -4.44 7.23
CA SER A 475 14.56 -4.06 6.88
C SER A 475 14.11 -4.54 5.51
N LEU A 476 14.98 -5.11 4.67
CA LEU A 476 14.60 -5.58 3.34
C LEU A 476 13.60 -6.74 3.44
N ARG A 477 12.44 -6.58 2.79
CA ARG A 477 11.35 -7.58 2.81
C ARG A 477 10.99 -8.12 1.43
N ASN A 478 11.34 -7.42 0.35
CA ASN A 478 11.02 -7.86 -1.00
C ASN A 478 11.98 -9.02 -1.38
N PRO A 479 11.47 -10.26 -1.53
CA PRO A 479 12.33 -11.41 -1.79
C PRO A 479 12.98 -11.38 -3.18
N ALA A 480 12.37 -10.74 -4.18
CA ALA A 480 12.96 -10.58 -5.50
C ALA A 480 14.18 -9.65 -5.43
N VAL A 481 14.03 -8.46 -4.82
CA VAL A 481 15.13 -7.51 -4.64
C VAL A 481 16.23 -8.11 -3.76
N ALA A 482 15.87 -8.81 -2.68
CA ALA A 482 16.86 -9.48 -1.82
C ALA A 482 17.69 -10.52 -2.59
N ARG A 483 17.07 -11.29 -3.48
CA ARG A 483 17.78 -12.27 -4.32
C ARG A 483 18.74 -11.57 -5.27
N VAL A 484 18.29 -10.54 -5.99
CA VAL A 484 19.12 -9.77 -6.93
C VAL A 484 20.31 -9.15 -6.22
N LEU A 485 20.12 -8.48 -5.08
CA LEU A 485 21.23 -7.88 -4.32
C LEU A 485 22.19 -8.91 -3.75
N THR A 486 21.71 -10.10 -3.41
CA THR A 486 22.58 -11.18 -2.92
C THR A 486 23.46 -11.71 -4.04
N GLU A 487 22.94 -11.86 -5.25
CA GLU A 487 23.75 -12.26 -6.41
C GLU A 487 24.67 -11.11 -6.87
N LEU A 488 24.21 -9.86 -6.83
CA LEU A 488 25.03 -8.66 -7.06
C LEU A 488 26.25 -8.65 -6.12
N ARG A 489 26.04 -8.87 -4.81
CA ARG A 489 27.13 -8.95 -3.82
C ARG A 489 28.21 -9.94 -4.24
N LYS A 490 27.81 -11.13 -4.70
CA LYS A 490 28.76 -12.18 -5.11
C LYS A 490 29.58 -11.74 -6.33
N ILE A 491 28.92 -11.14 -7.32
CA ILE A 491 29.59 -10.65 -8.54
C ILE A 491 30.58 -9.55 -8.18
N ILE A 492 30.14 -8.55 -7.40
CA ILE A 492 30.99 -7.43 -6.99
C ILE A 492 32.19 -7.91 -6.19
N ASN A 493 31.99 -8.76 -5.19
CA ASN A 493 33.11 -9.26 -4.39
C ASN A 493 34.10 -10.06 -5.24
N ALA A 494 33.62 -10.89 -6.17
CA ALA A 494 34.48 -11.63 -7.09
C ALA A 494 35.24 -10.72 -8.08
N ILE A 495 34.61 -9.63 -8.55
CA ILE A 495 35.28 -8.63 -9.39
C ILE A 495 36.36 -7.91 -8.58
N ILE A 496 36.06 -7.51 -7.35
CA ILE A 496 37.02 -6.84 -6.47
C ILE A 496 38.22 -7.74 -6.18
N GLU A 497 37.98 -9.02 -5.88
CA GLU A 497 39.03 -10.01 -5.64
C GLU A 497 39.93 -10.23 -6.87
N LYS A 498 39.36 -10.21 -8.08
CA LYS A 498 40.10 -10.53 -9.32
C LYS A 498 40.75 -9.32 -9.99
N TYR A 499 40.08 -8.17 -10.03
CA TYR A 499 40.48 -6.98 -10.79
C TYR A 499 40.71 -5.74 -9.92
N GLY A 500 40.57 -5.88 -8.60
CA GLY A 500 40.61 -4.75 -7.68
C GLY A 500 39.29 -3.98 -7.62
N LYS A 501 39.23 -3.03 -6.69
CA LYS A 501 38.04 -2.23 -6.44
C LYS A 501 37.80 -1.24 -7.59
N PRO A 502 36.62 -1.25 -8.24
CA PRO A 502 36.33 -0.31 -9.31
C PRO A 502 36.42 1.14 -8.86
N THR A 503 36.80 2.05 -9.76
CA THR A 503 36.83 3.49 -9.46
C THR A 503 35.42 4.07 -9.43
N MET A 504 34.56 3.59 -10.32
CA MET A 504 33.17 4.01 -10.48
C MET A 504 32.28 2.81 -10.82
N ILE A 505 31.03 2.86 -10.39
CA ILE A 505 30.00 1.89 -10.74
C ILE A 505 28.80 2.61 -11.35
N ARG A 506 28.41 2.20 -12.55
CA ARG A 506 27.16 2.61 -13.22
C ARG A 506 26.18 1.45 -13.18
N LEU A 507 25.00 1.65 -12.60
CA LEU A 507 23.97 0.63 -12.52
C LEU A 507 22.68 1.04 -13.25
N GLU A 508 22.16 0.11 -14.03
CA GLU A 508 20.80 0.11 -14.55
C GLU A 508 20.01 -1.00 -13.84
N LEU A 509 18.77 -0.73 -13.46
CA LEU A 509 17.85 -1.77 -12.99
C LEU A 509 16.79 -2.00 -14.05
N ALA A 510 16.39 -3.25 -14.24
CA ALA A 510 15.24 -3.58 -15.05
C ALA A 510 14.01 -2.80 -14.55
N ARG A 511 13.30 -2.17 -15.50
CA ARG A 511 12.11 -1.33 -15.22
C ARG A 511 11.07 -2.03 -14.37
N ASP A 512 10.98 -3.35 -14.44
CA ASP A 512 10.03 -4.14 -13.70
C ASP A 512 10.46 -4.38 -12.25
N LEU A 513 11.75 -4.53 -11.94
CA LEU A 513 12.25 -4.57 -10.56
C LEU A 513 11.99 -3.26 -9.82
N LYS A 514 12.06 -2.15 -10.56
CA LYS A 514 11.82 -0.79 -10.07
C LYS A 514 10.33 -0.56 -9.68
N ARG A 515 9.39 -1.38 -10.15
CA ARG A 515 7.94 -1.18 -10.00
C ARG A 515 7.33 -2.02 -8.87
N SER A 516 6.19 -1.57 -8.36
CA SER A 516 5.35 -2.39 -7.47
C SER A 516 4.61 -3.46 -8.27
N LYS A 517 4.14 -4.52 -7.60
CA LYS A 517 3.32 -5.57 -8.22
C LYS A 517 2.11 -4.99 -8.96
N LYS A 518 1.40 -4.05 -8.32
CA LYS A 518 0.24 -3.37 -8.92
C LYS A 518 0.61 -2.56 -10.15
N ALA A 519 1.70 -1.79 -10.09
CA ALA A 519 2.17 -0.99 -11.22
C ALA A 519 2.62 -1.86 -12.41
N ARG A 520 3.16 -3.06 -12.17
CA ARG A 520 3.45 -4.05 -13.23
C ARG A 520 2.17 -4.60 -13.85
N GLN A 521 1.15 -4.94 -13.04
CA GLN A 521 -0.15 -5.38 -13.55
C GLN A 521 -0.84 -4.32 -14.40
N GLU A 522 -0.86 -3.06 -13.95
CA GLU A 522 -1.41 -1.92 -14.69
C GLU A 522 -0.68 -1.73 -16.01
N ARG A 523 0.66 -1.70 -15.99
CA ARG A 523 1.49 -1.63 -17.21
C ARG A 523 1.19 -2.77 -18.17
N TRP A 524 1.05 -3.99 -17.67
CA TRP A 524 0.75 -5.14 -18.52
C TRP A 524 -0.63 -5.01 -19.18
N ARG A 525 -1.64 -4.51 -18.47
CA ARG A 525 -2.94 -4.19 -19.05
C ARG A 525 -2.82 -3.10 -20.12
N GLU A 526 -2.07 -2.04 -19.85
CA GLU A 526 -1.80 -0.97 -20.83
C GLU A 526 -1.08 -1.51 -22.07
N MET A 527 -0.07 -2.36 -21.91
CA MET A 527 0.65 -2.98 -23.02
C MET A 527 -0.27 -3.87 -23.85
N ARG A 528 -1.14 -4.65 -23.22
CA ARG A 528 -2.17 -5.42 -23.94
C ARG A 528 -3.15 -4.54 -24.70
N ALA A 529 -3.63 -3.47 -24.09
CA ALA A 529 -4.53 -2.53 -24.76
C ALA A 529 -3.85 -1.86 -25.97
N LYS A 530 -2.58 -1.46 -25.82
CA LYS A 530 -1.77 -0.93 -26.94
C LYS A 530 -1.56 -1.97 -28.04
N GLN A 531 -1.29 -3.22 -27.68
CA GLN A 531 -1.14 -4.31 -28.63
C GLN A 531 -2.43 -4.55 -29.41
N GLN A 532 -3.58 -4.60 -28.73
CA GLN A 532 -4.90 -4.73 -29.37
C GLN A 532 -5.21 -3.56 -30.30
N ALA A 533 -4.88 -2.32 -29.90
CA ALA A 533 -5.03 -1.16 -30.76
C ALA A 533 -4.15 -1.25 -32.02
N ARG A 534 -2.90 -1.69 -31.87
CA ARG A 534 -1.99 -1.94 -33.00
C ARG A 534 -2.51 -3.02 -33.93
N GLU A 535 -2.99 -4.13 -33.40
CA GLU A 535 -3.58 -5.23 -34.17
C GLU A 535 -4.83 -4.78 -34.94
N LYS A 536 -5.68 -3.95 -34.33
CA LYS A 536 -6.84 -3.35 -35.00
C LYS A 536 -6.41 -2.49 -36.19
N ILE A 537 -5.38 -1.65 -36.01
CA ILE A 537 -4.82 -0.84 -37.09
C ILE A 537 -4.17 -1.71 -38.18
N ILE A 538 -3.40 -2.74 -37.81
CA ILE A 538 -2.80 -3.68 -38.78
C ILE A 538 -3.89 -4.31 -39.66
N LYS A 539 -4.96 -4.83 -39.05
CA LYS A 539 -6.10 -5.41 -39.78
C LYS A 539 -6.78 -4.38 -40.67
N LYS A 540 -6.93 -3.14 -40.19
CA LYS A 540 -7.51 -2.03 -40.98
C LYS A 540 -6.64 -1.70 -42.20
N ILE A 541 -5.32 -1.60 -42.02
CA ILE A 541 -4.37 -1.36 -43.12
C ILE A 541 -4.41 -2.51 -44.14
N GLN A 542 -4.37 -3.76 -43.67
CA GLN A 542 -4.44 -4.93 -44.54
C GLN A 542 -5.72 -4.97 -45.37
N LYS A 543 -6.87 -4.64 -44.75
CA LYS A 543 -8.19 -4.69 -45.40
C LYS A 543 -8.45 -3.51 -46.34
N GLU A 544 -8.15 -2.28 -45.91
CA GLU A 544 -8.54 -1.07 -46.64
C GLU A 544 -7.45 -0.59 -47.62
N ILE A 545 -6.17 -0.88 -47.35
CA ILE A 545 -5.03 -0.39 -48.13
C ILE A 545 -4.35 -1.52 -48.92
N GLY A 546 -4.52 -2.77 -48.51
CA GLY A 546 -3.92 -3.94 -49.17
C GLY A 546 -2.46 -4.20 -48.83
N ILE A 547 -1.88 -3.51 -47.83
CA ILE A 547 -0.50 -3.77 -47.39
C ILE A 547 -0.49 -5.03 -46.52
N CYS A 548 0.02 -6.14 -47.06
CA CYS A 548 0.03 -7.43 -46.38
C CYS A 548 0.84 -7.42 -45.07
N SER A 549 1.96 -6.70 -45.04
CA SER A 549 2.85 -6.59 -43.87
C SER A 549 3.13 -5.12 -43.49
N PRO A 550 2.24 -4.46 -42.75
CA PRO A 550 2.42 -3.05 -42.37
C PRO A 550 3.66 -2.83 -41.49
N SER A 551 4.47 -1.83 -41.82
CA SER A 551 5.67 -1.48 -41.04
C SER A 551 5.30 -0.82 -39.71
N ARG A 552 6.29 -0.67 -38.81
CA ARG A 552 6.11 0.10 -37.57
C ARG A 552 5.65 1.53 -37.82
N SER A 553 6.09 2.14 -38.92
CA SER A 553 5.71 3.49 -39.34
C SER A 553 4.26 3.55 -39.81
N ASP A 554 3.83 2.58 -40.60
CA ASP A 554 2.44 2.51 -41.10
C ASP A 554 1.44 2.37 -39.96
N VAL A 555 1.74 1.49 -38.99
CA VAL A 555 0.92 1.34 -37.79
C VAL A 555 0.90 2.62 -36.96
N LEU A 556 2.02 3.36 -36.88
CA LEU A 556 2.08 4.63 -36.16
C LEU A 556 1.19 5.69 -36.81
N LYS A 557 1.21 5.81 -38.16
CA LYS A 557 0.32 6.72 -38.90
C LYS A 557 -1.14 6.41 -38.60
N GLY A 558 -1.54 5.13 -38.67
CA GLY A 558 -2.90 4.72 -38.37
C GLY A 558 -3.32 5.00 -36.92
N LEU A 559 -2.41 4.83 -35.94
CA LEU A 559 -2.69 5.19 -34.55
C LEU A 559 -2.89 6.69 -34.36
N LEU A 560 -2.07 7.52 -35.00
CA LEU A 560 -2.18 8.98 -34.92
C LEU A 560 -3.43 9.49 -35.65
N PHE A 561 -3.86 8.81 -36.72
CA PHE A 561 -5.11 9.11 -37.43
C PHE A 561 -6.33 8.95 -36.53
N GLU A 562 -6.44 7.83 -35.83
CA GLU A 562 -7.53 7.61 -34.88
C GLU A 562 -7.49 8.63 -33.72
N GLU A 563 -6.29 9.01 -33.25
CA GLU A 563 -6.10 10.02 -32.20
C GLU A 563 -6.58 11.41 -32.64
N CYS A 564 -6.16 11.90 -33.80
CA CYS A 564 -6.54 13.24 -34.27
C CYS A 564 -7.89 13.26 -34.99
N GLY A 565 -8.60 12.12 -35.06
CA GLY A 565 -9.87 11.98 -35.75
C GLY A 565 -9.77 12.20 -37.26
N GLY A 566 -8.61 11.88 -37.84
CA GLY A 566 -8.32 12.15 -39.25
C GLY A 566 -8.08 13.61 -39.57
N GLN A 567 -8.00 14.52 -38.59
CA GLN A 567 -7.82 15.95 -38.85
C GLN A 567 -6.40 16.42 -38.55
N CYS A 568 -5.82 17.21 -39.46
CA CYS A 568 -4.56 17.91 -39.21
C CYS A 568 -4.74 18.96 -38.09
N PRO A 569 -3.96 18.92 -36.99
CA PRO A 569 -4.07 19.86 -35.88
C PRO A 569 -3.56 21.26 -36.23
N TYR A 570 -2.76 21.41 -37.29
CA TYR A 570 -2.22 22.71 -37.72
C TYR A 570 -3.11 23.41 -38.74
N THR A 571 -3.65 22.68 -39.73
CA THR A 571 -4.41 23.27 -40.85
C THR A 571 -5.91 22.99 -40.88
N GLY A 572 -6.37 21.92 -40.22
CA GLY A 572 -7.78 21.56 -40.13
C GLY A 572 -8.21 20.65 -41.29
N PHE A 573 -7.28 20.40 -42.21
CA PHE A 573 -7.44 19.48 -43.33
C PHE A 573 -7.84 18.09 -42.84
N GLN A 574 -8.86 17.53 -43.46
CA GLN A 574 -9.37 16.19 -43.17
C GLN A 574 -8.69 15.17 -44.07
N PHE A 575 -8.10 14.15 -43.45
CA PHE A 575 -7.49 13.01 -44.11
C PHE A 575 -8.52 11.87 -44.19
N GLY A 576 -8.59 11.20 -45.34
CA GLY A 576 -9.06 9.83 -45.40
C GLY A 576 -7.99 8.87 -44.87
N PHE A 577 -8.37 7.68 -44.41
CA PHE A 577 -7.39 6.71 -43.91
C PHE A 577 -6.39 6.28 -45.00
N ALA A 578 -6.84 6.19 -46.26
CA ALA A 578 -5.98 5.89 -47.40
C ALA A 578 -4.97 7.00 -47.74
N ASP A 579 -5.27 8.26 -47.41
CA ASP A 579 -4.38 9.41 -47.70
C ASP A 579 -3.04 9.35 -46.94
N LEU A 580 -2.91 8.47 -45.95
CA LEU A 580 -1.72 8.28 -45.14
C LEU A 580 -0.65 7.39 -45.81
N TYR A 581 -1.06 6.62 -46.83
CA TYR A 581 -0.28 5.53 -47.42
C TYR A 581 -0.12 5.73 -48.94
N GLY A 582 0.73 4.92 -49.58
CA GLY A 582 1.07 5.04 -51.00
C GLY A 582 2.35 5.82 -51.27
N THR A 583 2.65 6.07 -52.55
CA THR A 583 3.90 6.72 -53.03
C THR A 583 3.97 8.20 -52.69
N HIS A 584 2.82 8.87 -52.59
CA HIS A 584 2.71 10.30 -52.27
C HIS A 584 1.70 10.54 -51.14
N PRO A 585 2.03 10.17 -49.88
CA PRO A 585 1.12 10.36 -48.75
C PRO A 585 0.87 11.85 -48.49
N LYS A 586 -0.38 12.22 -48.22
CA LYS A 586 -0.76 13.61 -47.93
C LYS A 586 -0.35 14.04 -46.53
N ALA A 587 -0.12 13.10 -45.62
CA ALA A 587 0.25 13.36 -44.22
C ALA A 587 1.63 12.82 -43.85
N ASP A 588 2.37 13.61 -43.07
CA ASP A 588 3.63 13.24 -42.42
C ASP A 588 3.38 13.00 -40.92
N VAL A 589 4.18 12.11 -40.32
CA VAL A 589 4.28 12.02 -38.85
C VAL A 589 5.23 13.11 -38.39
N GLU A 590 4.71 14.07 -37.63
CA GLU A 590 5.45 15.25 -37.19
C GLU A 590 5.76 15.23 -35.70
N HIS A 591 6.96 15.66 -35.33
CA HIS A 591 7.32 15.93 -33.94
C HIS A 591 6.78 17.29 -33.50
N ILE A 592 5.89 17.31 -32.51
CA ILE A 592 5.27 18.52 -31.98
C ILE A 592 6.38 19.50 -31.55
N LEU A 593 7.25 19.04 -30.65
CA LEU A 593 8.51 19.69 -30.31
C LEU A 593 9.62 19.09 -31.17
N PRO A 594 10.47 19.89 -31.83
CA PRO A 594 11.50 19.37 -32.71
C PRO A 594 12.43 18.38 -32.01
N PHE A 595 12.69 17.22 -32.64
CA PHE A 595 13.50 16.16 -32.05
C PHE A 595 14.94 16.63 -31.73
N SER A 596 15.56 17.37 -32.66
CA SER A 596 16.91 17.94 -32.48
C SER A 596 17.05 18.84 -31.24
N ARG A 597 15.93 19.42 -30.77
CA ARG A 597 15.87 20.35 -29.63
C ARG A 597 15.26 19.74 -28.37
N SER A 598 14.66 18.55 -28.43
CA SER A 598 13.92 17.95 -27.30
C SER A 598 14.36 16.53 -26.97
N LEU A 599 14.96 15.82 -27.93
CA LEU A 599 15.28 14.38 -27.86
C LEU A 599 14.07 13.48 -27.52
N ASP A 600 12.84 13.99 -27.61
CA ASP A 600 11.61 13.26 -27.29
C ASP A 600 11.03 12.61 -28.56
N ASP A 601 11.37 11.35 -28.81
CA ASP A 601 10.79 10.54 -29.90
C ASP A 601 9.51 9.79 -29.48
N SER A 602 8.95 10.10 -28.31
CA SER A 602 7.79 9.38 -27.80
C SER A 602 6.51 9.70 -28.58
N PHE A 603 5.51 8.81 -28.48
CA PHE A 603 4.19 9.03 -29.08
C PHE A 603 3.52 10.33 -28.61
N LEU A 604 3.85 10.80 -27.39
CA LEU A 604 3.35 12.06 -26.84
C LEU A 604 3.84 13.27 -27.62
N ASN A 605 5.00 13.16 -28.26
CA ASN A 605 5.58 14.22 -29.06
C ASN A 605 5.28 14.06 -30.56
N LYS A 606 4.42 13.12 -30.97
CA LYS A 606 4.12 12.88 -32.39
C LYS A 606 2.67 13.21 -32.73
N THR A 607 2.42 13.73 -33.91
CA THR A 607 1.07 13.95 -34.46
C THR A 607 1.06 13.76 -35.97
N LEU A 608 -0.12 13.73 -36.60
CA LEU A 608 -0.22 13.80 -38.05
C LEU A 608 -0.26 15.25 -38.49
N CYS A 609 0.51 15.58 -39.51
CA CYS A 609 0.52 16.91 -40.13
C CYS A 609 0.38 16.77 -41.64
N LEU A 610 -0.26 17.74 -42.28
CA LEU A 610 -0.29 17.83 -43.74
C LEU A 610 1.14 18.03 -44.25
N ALA A 611 1.61 17.18 -45.17
CA ALA A 611 3.03 17.11 -45.55
C ALA A 611 3.60 18.46 -46.02
N ARG A 612 2.84 19.22 -46.82
CA ARG A 612 3.23 20.59 -47.25
C ARG A 612 3.40 21.54 -46.07
N GLU A 613 2.49 21.48 -45.09
CA GLU A 613 2.49 22.36 -43.92
C GLU A 613 3.71 22.06 -43.04
N ASN A 614 4.01 20.76 -42.89
CA ASN A 614 5.16 20.34 -42.09
C ASN A 614 6.48 20.85 -42.67
N ARG A 615 6.68 20.66 -43.97
CA ARG A 615 7.93 20.94 -44.68
C ARG A 615 8.15 22.42 -44.95
N GLN A 616 7.07 23.18 -45.20
CA GLN A 616 7.17 24.60 -45.58
C GLN A 616 7.08 25.52 -44.37
N ARG A 617 6.22 25.22 -43.39
CA ARG A 617 5.96 26.11 -42.26
C ARG A 617 6.52 25.58 -40.95
N LYS A 618 6.08 24.42 -40.47
CA LYS A 618 6.43 23.96 -39.11
C LYS A 618 7.94 23.73 -38.94
N ARG A 619 8.59 22.92 -39.79
CA ARG A 619 10.05 22.68 -39.78
C ARG A 619 10.61 22.45 -38.35
N ASN A 620 11.81 22.95 -38.06
CA ASN A 620 12.48 22.82 -36.76
C ASN A 620 11.97 23.81 -35.68
N ARG A 621 10.72 24.30 -35.81
CA ARG A 621 10.09 25.24 -34.87
C ARG A 621 9.13 24.53 -33.93
N THR A 622 8.86 25.10 -32.74
CA THR A 622 7.72 24.70 -31.92
C THR A 622 6.41 25.14 -32.57
N PRO A 623 5.24 24.59 -32.17
CA PRO A 623 3.96 25.05 -32.68
C PRO A 623 3.73 26.53 -32.39
N PHE A 624 4.13 27.00 -31.20
CA PHE A 624 4.02 28.42 -30.84
C PHE A 624 4.93 29.29 -31.71
N GLU A 625 6.18 28.91 -31.96
CA GLU A 625 7.08 29.63 -32.87
C GLU A 625 6.56 29.67 -34.33
N ALA A 626 5.79 28.67 -34.77
CA ALA A 626 5.27 28.60 -36.13
C ALA A 626 3.92 29.29 -36.33
N TYR A 627 3.11 29.43 -35.27
CA TYR A 627 1.70 29.85 -35.36
C TYR A 627 1.25 30.84 -34.27
N GLY A 628 2.02 31.06 -33.21
CA GLY A 628 1.64 31.90 -32.06
C GLY A 628 1.50 33.39 -32.38
N GLY A 629 2.10 33.87 -33.48
CA GLY A 629 1.94 35.24 -33.97
C GLY A 629 0.57 35.54 -34.59
N ASP A 630 -0.29 34.53 -34.79
CA ASP A 630 -1.66 34.67 -35.29
C ASP A 630 -2.64 34.11 -34.22
N PRO A 631 -3.22 34.98 -33.36
CA PRO A 631 -4.05 34.54 -32.25
C PRO A 631 -5.29 33.74 -32.66
N ALA A 632 -5.90 34.07 -33.80
CA ALA A 632 -7.10 33.38 -34.29
C ALA A 632 -6.75 31.94 -34.69
N ARG A 633 -5.76 31.78 -35.56
CA ARG A 633 -5.26 30.45 -35.97
C ARG A 633 -4.70 29.66 -34.80
N TRP A 634 -4.03 30.31 -33.87
CA TRP A 634 -3.49 29.66 -32.67
C TRP A 634 -4.59 29.03 -31.80
N ASN A 635 -5.67 29.77 -31.55
CA ASN A 635 -6.81 29.27 -30.79
C ASN A 635 -7.49 28.10 -31.48
N GLU A 636 -7.61 28.12 -32.82
CA GLU A 636 -8.15 26.99 -33.59
C GLU A 636 -7.28 25.73 -33.50
N ILE A 637 -5.95 25.88 -33.51
CA ILE A 637 -5.01 24.76 -33.32
C ILE A 637 -5.22 24.13 -31.95
N LEU A 638 -5.23 24.96 -30.89
CA LEU A 638 -5.43 24.50 -29.53
C LEU A 638 -6.80 23.83 -29.34
N HIS A 639 -7.85 24.38 -29.96
CA HIS A 639 -9.19 23.79 -29.95
C HIS A 639 -9.21 22.41 -30.57
N ARG A 640 -8.58 22.22 -31.74
CA ARG A 640 -8.49 20.91 -32.40
C ARG A 640 -7.72 19.90 -31.55
N VAL A 641 -6.58 20.28 -30.99
CA VAL A 641 -5.81 19.41 -30.09
C VAL A 641 -6.60 19.06 -28.82
N SER A 642 -7.43 19.99 -28.32
CA SER A 642 -8.32 19.76 -27.17
C SER A 642 -9.47 18.77 -27.46
N LYS A 643 -9.66 18.40 -28.72
CA LYS A 643 -10.66 17.41 -29.18
C LYS A 643 -10.07 16.07 -29.60
N PHE A 644 -8.75 15.85 -29.47
CA PHE A 644 -8.14 14.56 -29.81
C PHE A 644 -8.80 13.39 -29.07
N ASN A 645 -9.04 12.30 -29.78
CA ASN A 645 -9.61 11.07 -29.23
C ASN A 645 -8.65 10.40 -28.23
N GLY A 646 -9.20 9.60 -27.33
CA GLY A 646 -8.42 8.84 -26.34
C GLY A 646 -8.42 9.44 -24.93
N ASP A 647 -7.42 9.06 -24.14
CA ASP A 647 -7.33 9.41 -22.72
C ASP A 647 -7.14 10.92 -22.50
N SER A 648 -7.89 11.48 -21.55
CA SER A 648 -7.82 12.88 -21.11
C SER A 648 -6.40 13.26 -20.65
N TRP A 649 -5.64 12.34 -20.05
CA TRP A 649 -4.25 12.60 -19.71
C TRP A 649 -3.37 12.79 -20.94
N LEU A 650 -3.44 11.88 -21.91
CA LEU A 650 -2.68 11.93 -23.16
C LEU A 650 -2.93 13.26 -23.88
N ARG A 651 -4.20 13.65 -23.99
CA ARG A 651 -4.63 14.90 -24.61
C ARG A 651 -4.05 16.14 -23.94
N ARG A 652 -4.11 16.21 -22.60
CA ARG A 652 -3.53 17.33 -21.83
C ARG A 652 -2.02 17.42 -22.03
N GLN A 653 -1.33 16.29 -22.08
CA GLN A 653 0.12 16.24 -22.29
C GLN A 653 0.53 16.68 -23.70
N LYS A 654 -0.25 16.35 -24.72
CA LYS A 654 -0.03 16.88 -26.08
C LYS A 654 -0.34 18.37 -26.14
N LEU A 655 -1.45 18.82 -25.56
CA LEU A 655 -1.80 20.23 -25.51
C LEU A 655 -0.72 21.08 -24.83
N ALA A 656 -0.11 20.58 -23.74
CA ALA A 656 1.01 21.25 -23.07
C ALA A 656 2.24 21.41 -23.98
N ARG A 657 2.58 20.38 -24.78
CA ARG A 657 3.65 20.46 -25.78
C ARG A 657 3.34 21.45 -26.88
N PHE A 658 2.08 21.50 -27.34
CA PHE A 658 1.67 22.53 -28.29
C PHE A 658 1.86 23.94 -27.71
N LYS A 659 1.48 24.16 -26.45
CA LYS A 659 1.63 25.44 -25.75
C LYS A 659 3.06 25.81 -25.34
N THR A 660 4.07 24.98 -25.64
CA THR A 660 5.45 25.27 -25.23
C THR A 660 6.02 26.39 -26.09
N GLU A 661 6.30 27.53 -25.46
CA GLU A 661 6.79 28.74 -26.14
C GLU A 661 8.29 28.64 -26.45
N ASN A 662 9.11 28.28 -25.46
CA ASN A 662 10.57 28.18 -25.59
C ASN A 662 11.11 26.85 -25.08
N LEU A 663 12.08 26.28 -25.82
CA LEU A 663 12.90 25.14 -25.41
C LEU A 663 14.22 25.69 -24.84
N SER A 664 14.24 26.08 -23.57
CA SER A 664 15.45 26.62 -22.93
C SER A 664 16.49 25.52 -22.65
N SER A 665 17.75 25.90 -22.51
CA SER A 665 18.85 25.03 -22.07
C SER A 665 18.54 24.39 -20.70
N GLU A 666 17.83 25.12 -19.83
CA GLU A 666 17.31 24.61 -18.56
C GLU A 666 16.27 23.51 -18.76
N PHE A 667 15.31 23.66 -19.69
CA PHE A 667 14.32 22.61 -19.99
C PHE A 667 14.99 21.31 -20.42
N LEU A 668 16.03 21.39 -21.26
CA LEU A 668 16.80 20.22 -21.70
C LEU A 668 17.60 19.59 -20.56
N ASN A 669 18.27 20.40 -19.73
CA ASN A 669 18.97 19.90 -18.55
C ASN A 669 18.02 19.29 -17.52
N ASP A 670 16.83 19.85 -17.33
CA ASP A 670 15.81 19.32 -16.42
C ASP A 670 15.18 18.03 -16.99
N PHE A 671 15.01 17.93 -18.32
CA PHE A 671 14.54 16.72 -18.99
C PHE A 671 15.56 15.58 -18.94
N CYS A 672 16.82 15.87 -19.27
CA CYS A 672 17.93 14.92 -19.21
C CYS A 672 18.21 14.48 -17.77
N SER A 673 18.26 15.40 -16.80
CA SER A 673 18.51 15.05 -15.39
C SER A 673 17.39 14.21 -14.78
N ARG A 674 16.12 14.42 -15.18
CA ARG A 674 14.98 13.56 -14.82
C ARG A 674 15.05 12.17 -15.45
N GLN A 675 15.61 12.04 -16.64
CA GLN A 675 15.90 10.74 -17.29
C GLN A 675 17.22 10.11 -16.85
N LEU A 676 18.12 10.84 -16.19
CA LEU A 676 19.39 10.29 -15.72
C LEU A 676 19.29 9.80 -14.28
N ASN A 677 18.45 10.39 -13.42
CA ASN A 677 18.38 10.06 -12.00
C ASN A 677 17.14 9.22 -11.63
N ASP A 678 17.33 7.92 -11.38
CA ASP A 678 16.26 7.03 -10.90
C ASP A 678 16.12 7.04 -9.37
N THR A 679 15.03 7.61 -8.87
CA THR A 679 14.72 7.74 -7.43
C THR A 679 13.88 6.60 -6.86
N ARG A 680 13.64 5.53 -7.61
CA ARG A 680 12.79 4.41 -7.15
C ARG A 680 13.50 3.58 -6.08
N TYR A 681 12.69 3.06 -5.15
CA TYR A 681 13.14 2.34 -3.94
C TYR A 681 14.22 1.26 -4.18
N ALA A 682 14.06 0.41 -5.20
CA ALA A 682 15.02 -0.64 -5.50
C ALA A 682 16.37 -0.09 -5.98
N SER A 683 16.33 0.97 -6.79
CA SER A 683 17.51 1.65 -7.35
C SER A 683 18.27 2.39 -6.25
N THR A 684 17.57 3.13 -5.39
CA THR A 684 18.15 3.76 -4.20
C THR A 684 18.81 2.73 -3.29
N LEU A 685 18.15 1.61 -3.06
CA LEU A 685 18.64 0.57 -2.16
C LEU A 685 19.88 -0.16 -2.73
N ALA A 686 19.92 -0.42 -4.04
CA ALA A 686 21.09 -0.97 -4.71
C ALA A 686 22.27 0.02 -4.70
N ARG A 687 22.00 1.30 -5.00
CA ARG A 687 22.99 2.38 -4.97
C ARG A 687 23.60 2.55 -3.58
N ASP A 688 22.75 2.66 -2.56
CA ASP A 688 23.21 2.87 -1.18
C ASP A 688 23.98 1.63 -0.67
N TYR A 689 23.59 0.42 -1.12
CA TYR A 689 24.31 -0.82 -0.80
C TYR A 689 25.69 -0.87 -1.44
N LEU A 690 25.80 -0.54 -2.74
CA LEU A 690 27.10 -0.43 -3.44
C LEU A 690 27.96 0.71 -2.87
N GLY A 691 27.33 1.81 -2.44
CA GLY A 691 27.98 2.94 -1.79
C GLY A 691 28.72 2.58 -0.50
N LEU A 692 28.36 1.47 0.16
CA LEU A 692 29.11 0.98 1.32
C LEU A 692 30.59 0.73 1.01
N LEU A 693 30.93 0.39 -0.24
CA LEU A 693 32.31 0.24 -0.67
C LEU A 693 33.09 1.56 -0.56
N TYR A 694 32.45 2.71 -0.71
CA TYR A 694 33.13 4.02 -0.79
C TYR A 694 32.82 4.94 0.39
N GLY A 695 32.15 4.43 1.43
CA GLY A 695 31.67 5.23 2.56
C GLY A 695 30.38 6.02 2.27
N GLY A 696 29.87 5.91 1.04
CA GLY A 696 28.71 6.62 0.51
C GLY A 696 28.64 6.45 -1.01
N TYR A 697 27.52 6.81 -1.64
CA TYR A 697 27.47 6.87 -3.11
C TYR A 697 28.23 8.09 -3.65
N ILE A 698 28.40 9.12 -2.81
CA ILE A 698 29.37 10.20 -2.91
C ILE A 698 30.42 9.92 -1.84
N ASP A 699 31.70 9.96 -2.21
CA ASP A 699 32.80 9.72 -1.26
C ASP A 699 33.16 10.97 -0.45
N ALA A 700 34.13 10.83 0.47
CA ALA A 700 34.61 11.94 1.30
C ALA A 700 35.19 13.11 0.49
N SER A 701 35.69 12.85 -0.73
CA SER A 701 36.18 13.87 -1.67
C SER A 701 35.08 14.51 -2.53
N ARG A 702 33.81 14.20 -2.25
CA ARG A 702 32.63 14.63 -3.01
C ARG A 702 32.58 14.12 -4.46
N LYS A 703 33.35 13.07 -4.82
CA LYS A 703 33.25 12.40 -6.12
C LYS A 703 32.10 11.38 -6.07
N THR A 704 31.21 11.43 -7.06
CA THR A 704 30.13 10.45 -7.20
C THR A 704 30.70 9.12 -7.68
N ARG A 705 30.68 8.10 -6.83
CA ARG A 705 31.21 6.75 -7.12
C ARG A 705 30.17 5.82 -7.70
N ILE A 706 28.90 6.02 -7.35
CA ILE A 706 27.79 5.19 -7.82
C ILE A 706 26.78 6.04 -8.58
N GLN A 707 26.56 5.71 -9.84
CA GLN A 707 25.58 6.38 -10.71
C GLN A 707 24.47 5.41 -11.09
N THR A 708 23.21 5.84 -10.95
CA THR A 708 22.03 5.06 -11.34
C THR A 708 21.47 5.61 -12.65
N CYS A 709 21.23 4.78 -13.66
CA CYS A 709 20.70 5.20 -14.95
C CYS A 709 19.17 4.89 -15.11
N THR A 710 18.53 5.73 -15.96
CA THR A 710 17.16 5.69 -16.53
C THR A 710 16.59 4.34 -16.99
#